data_AF-A0A507BQJ1-F1
#
_entry.id   AF-A0A507BQJ1-F1
#
_cell.length_a   1.000
_cell.length_b   1.000
_cell.length_c   1.000
_cell.angle_alpha   90.00
_cell.angle_beta   90.00
_cell.angle_gamma   90.00
#
_symmetry.space_group_name_H-M   'P 1'
#
loop_
_entity.id
_entity.type
_entity.pdbx_description
1 polymer ?
#
loop_
_entity_poly.entity_id
_entity_poly.type
_entity_poly.pdbx_seq_one_letter_code
_entity_poly.pdbx_strand_id
1 'polypeptide(L)'
;MMRAQLALMADRPKDCPPCFNCLLPAFTCGQYAECSEYDGTCKCPEGFAGIDCLEPLCGSLAQGRDRPMRDGPTCDCEPGWTGLNCNVCTEDKACDALMKTGEGGVCYQMGEVVKHNYQMCDVTNKQIRNLLGDQVPQVTFTCKKEDGDCDFQFWVDNRESFYCHLDECESSASFDEYANKTSYECKKIECSCIPDRMLCGENGSVDLTDFLDQEIKGPATFKCDQEAGGVNNCAFKEPNMDELISDMFGDQSIFLTCRSGECLYNTEVPGYERPIPKINTPLIAGVIAGCSLFLVAVILVVWYLSRRQFKYGAIHLDDSDDEGLKLMADHKPASLFFENVSYRLNGKQILSGIQGLARPGEVTAIMGASGAGKTTFLDILARKNKRGAIGGDFYVNGEKVNDTDYKNVVGFVDQEDTMLPTLTVHETILNSALLRLPRDMGRAAKEQRVFEVEKQLGIHHIRDSLIGSEEGRGRGISGGEKRRVGIACELVTSPSILFLDEPTSGLDAYNAYNVIECLVTLAKTYKRTVIFTIHQPRSNIVALFDRLVLLARGETVYSGPFAQCQDYFDQIGYACPPGFNIADYLVDLTMHAGNVASFDDGTVAPDAASVGPSSTRAVKSIASVSIGEESGVEGSSSSRPKPSRRDSVKARQERELFTRRKNTVDTASYSSGTEEEIGAYKLSAQTPGVVPPQILEDPDDTPPAAISGTDLDILVSSFNQSDIASSTHDEIQQAIAAAESANGRNANGYSADGPNVHVSVVGKGYARVGYLRQFIILSQRTWKNLYRNPMLMLTHYAIAILLAVLSGFLFYGLTDDIPGFQNRLGLFFFVLALFGFSTLTSLTVFSSERLLFTRERANGYYAPITYFAAKVLFDIIPLRIIPPILMGAILYPMTGLVADYEHFFTFISVLVLFNLAAAAICLFIGIVCKDGGVANLIGSLVMLFSLLFAGLLLNHNKIPPTAVWLQWLSIFHYAFEALIVNEVRYLTLTDQKYGLDISVPGSAILSSFGFDNGALWPDVRNLGIFGVVFIILAYGAMHILLVEKR
;
A
#
# COMPACT_ATOMS: atom_id res chain seq x y z
N MET A 1 54.10 59.17 21.38
CA MET A 1 52.77 59.60 20.88
C MET A 1 52.69 61.09 20.59
N MET A 2 53.01 62.00 21.51
CA MET A 2 52.90 63.47 21.30
C MET A 2 53.58 64.03 20.03
N ARG A 3 54.77 63.52 19.65
CA ARG A 3 55.46 63.97 18.42
C ARG A 3 54.79 63.50 17.11
N ALA A 4 54.10 62.36 17.14
CA ALA A 4 53.32 61.88 15.99
C ALA A 4 51.99 62.63 15.87
N GLN A 5 51.39 63.01 17.01
CA GLN A 5 50.18 63.85 17.06
C GLN A 5 50.43 65.27 16.51
N LEU A 6 51.56 65.89 16.82
CA LEU A 6 51.92 67.22 16.28
C LEU A 6 52.20 67.20 14.76
N ALA A 7 52.73 66.11 14.23
CA ALA A 7 53.01 65.97 12.79
C ALA A 7 51.72 65.83 11.95
N LEU A 8 50.66 65.24 12.51
CA LEU A 8 49.34 65.11 11.86
C LEU A 8 48.51 66.40 11.90
N MET A 9 48.86 67.37 12.75
CA MET A 9 48.14 68.64 12.89
C MET A 9 48.77 69.80 12.08
N ALA A 10 49.93 69.61 11.45
CA ALA A 10 50.69 70.70 10.82
C ALA A 10 50.10 71.21 9.49
N ASP A 11 49.33 70.39 8.76
CA ASP A 11 48.74 70.72 7.44
C ASP A 11 47.23 71.01 7.49
N ARG A 12 46.67 71.25 8.68
CA ARG A 12 45.23 71.47 8.83
C ARG A 12 44.85 72.95 8.66
N PRO A 13 43.80 73.29 7.88
CA PRO A 13 43.23 74.64 7.86
C PRO A 13 42.84 75.08 9.27
N LYS A 14 43.11 76.34 9.62
CA LYS A 14 42.89 76.89 10.98
C LYS A 14 41.43 76.82 11.46
N ASP A 15 40.48 76.60 10.55
CA ASP A 15 39.04 76.59 10.83
C ASP A 15 38.41 75.18 10.83
N CYS A 16 39.22 74.10 10.83
CA CYS A 16 38.71 72.72 10.78
C CYS A 16 38.67 72.08 12.20
N PRO A 17 37.49 71.77 12.78
CA PRO A 17 37.36 71.24 14.14
C PRO A 17 37.77 69.77 14.23
N PRO A 18 38.45 69.30 15.30
CA PRO A 18 38.91 67.90 15.46
C PRO A 18 37.81 66.86 15.16
N CYS A 19 38.16 65.80 14.43
CA CYS A 19 37.25 64.68 14.23
C CYS A 19 36.96 64.04 15.60
N PHE A 20 35.69 63.73 15.85
CA PHE A 20 35.28 63.06 17.08
C PHE A 20 36.03 61.75 17.25
N ASN A 21 36.65 61.57 18.41
CA ASN A 21 37.28 60.32 18.82
C ASN A 21 37.25 60.25 20.34
N CYS A 22 36.45 59.35 20.89
CA CYS A 22 36.23 59.21 22.33
C CYS A 22 37.46 58.75 23.12
N LEU A 23 38.55 58.33 22.45
CA LEU A 23 39.84 58.04 23.09
C LEU A 23 40.66 59.31 23.37
N LEU A 24 40.25 60.47 22.83
CA LEU A 24 40.87 61.76 23.12
C LEU A 24 40.12 62.46 24.25
N PRO A 25 40.82 63.08 25.22
CA PRO A 25 40.20 63.70 26.39
C PRO A 25 39.31 64.92 26.09
N ALA A 26 39.25 65.35 24.82
CA ALA A 26 38.37 66.41 24.37
C ALA A 26 36.96 65.92 23.96
N PHE A 27 36.75 64.61 23.87
CA PHE A 27 35.50 63.99 23.47
C PHE A 27 35.13 62.87 24.45
N THR A 28 33.88 62.84 24.89
CA THR A 28 33.35 61.80 25.77
C THR A 28 32.15 61.16 25.11
N CYS A 29 31.93 59.88 25.40
CA CYS A 29 30.69 59.21 25.02
C CYS A 29 29.60 59.58 26.03
N GLY A 30 28.48 60.09 25.54
CA GLY A 30 27.27 60.30 26.32
C GLY A 30 26.64 58.99 26.77
N GLN A 31 25.73 59.05 27.74
CA GLN A 31 25.00 57.89 28.26
C GLN A 31 25.88 56.75 28.78
N TYR A 32 27.10 57.08 29.25
CA TYR A 32 28.10 56.11 29.69
C TYR A 32 28.38 55.00 28.67
N ALA A 33 28.19 55.31 27.39
CA ALA A 33 28.40 54.38 26.29
C ALA A 33 29.87 53.94 26.19
N GLU A 34 30.09 52.66 25.85
CA GLU A 34 31.43 52.10 25.68
C GLU A 34 32.12 52.76 24.47
N CYS A 35 33.31 53.31 24.70
CA CYS A 35 34.16 53.83 23.64
C CYS A 35 34.88 52.68 22.92
N SER A 36 34.67 52.54 21.62
CA SER A 36 35.34 51.52 20.82
C SER A 36 36.81 51.86 20.63
N GLU A 37 37.69 51.02 21.18
CA GLU A 37 39.15 51.17 21.04
C GLU A 37 39.64 51.08 19.58
N TYR A 38 38.83 50.50 18.68
CA TYR A 38 39.22 50.22 17.29
C TYR A 38 39.00 51.40 16.34
N ASP A 39 37.88 52.11 16.47
CA ASP A 39 37.48 53.19 15.58
C ASP A 39 37.26 54.53 16.29
N GLY A 40 37.36 54.57 17.62
CA GLY A 40 37.17 55.78 18.41
C GLY A 40 35.74 56.30 18.40
N THR A 41 34.76 55.45 18.05
CA THR A 41 33.33 55.79 18.07
C THR A 41 32.64 55.25 19.31
N CYS A 42 31.54 55.88 19.71
CA CYS A 42 30.75 55.46 20.87
C CYS A 42 29.72 54.39 20.48
N LYS A 43 29.59 53.33 21.28
CA LYS A 43 28.54 52.31 21.12
C LYS A 43 27.29 52.72 21.88
N CYS A 44 26.36 53.40 21.21
CA CYS A 44 25.21 53.98 21.87
C CYS A 44 24.23 52.94 22.43
N PRO A 45 23.64 53.19 23.61
CA PRO A 45 22.57 52.37 24.16
C PRO A 45 21.28 52.49 23.34
N GLU A 46 20.36 51.56 23.55
CA GLU A 46 19.08 51.51 22.86
C GLU A 46 18.27 52.80 23.07
N GLY A 47 17.89 53.47 21.98
CA GLY A 47 17.19 54.75 22.01
C GLY A 47 18.09 55.97 21.78
N PHE A 48 19.41 55.80 21.68
CA PHE A 48 20.35 56.87 21.35
C PHE A 48 21.22 56.52 20.15
N ALA A 49 21.66 57.56 19.44
CA ALA A 49 22.55 57.51 18.31
C ALA A 49 23.41 58.78 18.24
N GLY A 50 24.10 58.96 17.13
CA GLY A 50 25.08 60.02 16.95
C GLY A 50 26.49 59.53 17.25
N ILE A 51 27.48 60.37 16.96
CA ILE A 51 28.89 60.05 17.20
C ILE A 51 29.22 60.06 18.69
N ASP A 52 28.45 60.80 19.49
CA ASP A 52 28.59 61.05 20.93
C ASP A 52 27.46 60.43 21.77
N CYS A 53 26.50 59.72 21.15
CA CYS A 53 25.36 59.07 21.83
C CYS A 53 24.40 59.98 22.60
N LEU A 54 24.34 61.27 22.24
CA LEU A 54 23.41 62.23 22.86
C LEU A 54 22.14 62.48 22.03
N GLU A 55 22.07 61.95 20.81
CA GLU A 55 20.92 62.16 19.93
C GLU A 55 19.89 61.03 20.10
N PRO A 56 18.63 61.34 20.44
CA PRO A 56 17.61 60.32 20.62
C PRO A 56 17.10 59.75 19.28
N LEU A 57 16.75 58.46 19.32
CA LEU A 57 16.17 57.71 18.20
C LEU A 57 14.63 57.65 18.30
N CYS A 58 13.97 57.72 17.15
CA CYS A 58 12.53 57.57 17.01
C CYS A 58 12.17 56.21 16.36
N GLY A 59 10.89 55.97 16.06
CA GLY A 59 10.43 54.65 15.58
C GLY A 59 10.43 53.57 16.67
N SER A 60 10.14 52.31 16.33
CA SER A 60 10.05 51.22 17.32
C SER A 60 11.40 50.58 17.65
N LEU A 61 11.51 49.96 18.84
CA LEU A 61 12.66 49.11 19.18
C LEU A 61 12.86 47.94 18.21
N ALA A 62 11.78 47.47 17.57
CA ALA A 62 11.82 46.37 16.60
C ALA A 62 12.67 46.66 15.35
N GLN A 63 12.85 47.93 14.99
CA GLN A 63 13.74 48.34 13.89
C GLN A 63 15.23 48.27 14.25
N GLY A 64 15.58 48.04 15.52
CA GLY A 64 16.96 47.87 15.98
C GLY A 64 17.84 49.08 15.65
N ARG A 65 18.86 48.87 14.81
CA ARG A 65 19.83 49.91 14.43
C ARG A 65 19.37 50.82 13.29
N ASP A 66 18.29 50.47 12.58
CA ASP A 66 17.78 51.24 11.43
C ASP A 66 16.81 52.34 11.84
N ARG A 67 16.69 52.61 13.15
CA ARG A 67 15.81 53.63 13.71
C ARG A 67 16.24 55.04 13.25
N PRO A 68 15.30 55.90 12.87
CA PRO A 68 15.62 57.26 12.46
C PRO A 68 16.01 58.13 13.67
N MET A 69 16.97 59.04 13.47
CA MET A 69 17.29 60.10 14.43
C MET A 69 16.12 61.10 14.51
N ARG A 70 15.96 61.73 15.68
CA ARG A 70 14.88 62.70 15.89
C ARG A 70 15.01 63.96 15.03
N ASP A 71 14.00 64.20 14.18
CA ASP A 71 13.88 65.38 13.34
C ASP A 71 12.72 66.28 13.85
N GLY A 72 12.98 67.06 14.90
CA GLY A 72 12.01 67.97 15.51
C GLY A 72 11.98 67.96 17.05
N PRO A 73 10.98 68.61 17.67
CA PRO A 73 10.87 68.70 19.14
C PRO A 73 10.38 67.41 19.80
N THR A 74 9.74 66.48 19.07
CA THR A 74 9.20 65.21 19.58
C THR A 74 9.52 64.08 18.61
N CYS A 75 9.64 62.85 19.10
CA CYS A 75 9.76 61.68 18.24
C CYS A 75 8.41 61.23 17.66
N ASP A 76 8.44 60.71 16.44
CA ASP A 76 7.33 59.97 15.83
C ASP A 76 7.49 58.47 16.14
N CYS A 77 6.60 57.93 16.98
CA CYS A 77 6.64 56.53 17.41
C CYS A 77 5.68 55.69 16.58
N GLU A 78 6.09 54.47 16.22
CA GLU A 78 5.20 53.50 15.58
C GLU A 78 4.04 53.09 16.51
N PRO A 79 2.91 52.60 15.96
CA PRO A 79 1.78 52.15 16.77
C PRO A 79 2.20 51.13 17.83
N GLY A 80 1.78 51.36 19.08
CA GLY A 80 2.13 50.51 20.21
C GLY A 80 3.45 50.85 20.91
N TRP A 81 4.11 51.96 20.53
CA TRP A 81 5.32 52.48 21.17
C TRP A 81 5.14 53.93 21.66
N THR A 82 5.78 54.29 22.77
CA THR A 82 5.73 55.63 23.38
C THR A 82 7.02 55.99 24.13
N GLY A 83 7.06 57.19 24.71
CA GLY A 83 8.22 57.78 25.38
C GLY A 83 9.08 58.68 24.48
N LEU A 84 10.01 59.42 25.07
CA LEU A 84 10.85 60.39 24.35
C LEU A 84 11.71 59.75 23.26
N ASN A 85 12.14 58.51 23.51
CA ASN A 85 12.96 57.71 22.60
C ASN A 85 12.16 56.53 22.02
N CYS A 86 10.82 56.54 22.08
CA CYS A 86 9.94 55.46 21.57
C CYS A 86 10.31 54.02 22.05
N ASN A 87 10.84 53.88 23.27
CA ASN A 87 11.30 52.60 23.83
C ASN A 87 10.26 51.90 24.70
N VAL A 88 9.18 52.59 25.08
CA VAL A 88 8.16 52.04 25.99
C VAL A 88 7.05 51.42 25.17
N CYS A 89 6.83 50.11 25.29
CA CYS A 89 5.71 49.46 24.63
C CYS A 89 4.37 49.84 25.30
N THR A 90 3.30 49.90 24.53
CA THR A 90 1.93 50.14 25.03
C THR A 90 0.95 49.03 24.70
N GLU A 91 1.25 48.20 23.71
CA GLU A 91 0.37 47.13 23.21
C GLU A 91 1.17 45.84 22.98
N ASP A 92 0.56 44.68 23.24
CA ASP A 92 1.19 43.36 23.08
C ASP A 92 1.70 43.12 21.65
N LYS A 93 0.89 43.51 20.66
CA LYS A 93 1.21 43.33 19.24
C LYS A 93 2.49 44.05 18.81
N ALA A 94 2.85 45.14 19.50
CA ALA A 94 4.09 45.87 19.22
C ALA A 94 5.34 45.04 19.54
N CYS A 95 5.22 44.11 20.50
CA CYS A 95 6.29 43.24 20.95
C CYS A 95 6.48 42.00 20.08
N ASP A 96 5.51 41.64 19.23
CA ASP A 96 5.57 40.45 18.37
C ASP A 96 6.81 40.45 17.45
N ALA A 97 7.19 41.62 16.93
CA ALA A 97 8.35 41.78 16.06
C ALA A 97 9.71 41.56 16.78
N LEU A 98 9.72 41.64 18.11
CA LEU A 98 10.89 41.34 18.94
C LEU A 98 10.97 39.85 19.32
N MET A 99 9.93 39.06 19.02
CA MET A 99 9.90 37.61 19.24
C MET A 99 10.47 36.86 18.03
N LYS A 100 11.22 35.78 18.26
CA LYS A 100 11.84 34.97 17.18
C LYS A 100 10.80 34.32 16.26
N THR A 101 9.61 34.05 16.78
CA THR A 101 8.46 33.47 16.07
C THR A 101 7.67 34.51 15.29
N GLY A 102 7.87 35.81 15.54
CA GLY A 102 7.08 36.90 14.96
C GLY A 102 5.67 37.06 15.53
N GLU A 103 5.32 36.28 16.56
CA GLU A 103 4.02 36.29 17.26
C GLU A 103 4.23 35.85 18.72
N GLY A 104 3.34 36.28 19.63
CA GLY A 104 3.27 35.87 21.03
C GLY A 104 4.01 36.78 22.01
N GLY A 105 4.32 38.01 21.59
CA GLY A 105 4.88 39.05 22.44
C GLY A 105 3.81 39.65 23.36
N VAL A 106 4.20 39.97 24.58
CA VAL A 106 3.36 40.65 25.57
C VAL A 106 4.09 41.90 26.04
N CYS A 107 3.39 43.03 26.09
CA CYS A 107 3.90 44.26 26.65
C CYS A 107 3.64 44.27 28.16
N TYR A 108 4.66 43.92 28.94
CA TYR A 108 4.60 43.89 30.38
C TYR A 108 4.78 45.30 30.96
N GLN A 109 3.75 45.81 31.64
CA GLN A 109 3.69 47.20 32.11
C GLN A 109 3.73 47.36 33.63
N MET A 110 4.00 46.30 34.39
CA MET A 110 3.93 46.32 35.86
C MET A 110 5.19 46.89 36.54
N GLY A 111 6.19 47.32 35.77
CA GLY A 111 7.33 48.07 36.27
C GLY A 111 8.42 47.23 36.96
N GLU A 112 8.23 45.93 37.18
CA GLU A 112 9.31 45.00 37.55
C GLU A 112 10.16 44.66 36.32
N VAL A 113 11.49 44.70 36.46
CA VAL A 113 12.39 44.30 35.37
C VAL A 113 12.53 42.77 35.32
N VAL A 114 12.23 42.19 34.16
CA VAL A 114 12.45 40.76 33.89
C VAL A 114 13.72 40.55 33.07
N LYS A 115 13.95 41.37 32.06
CA LYS A 115 15.13 41.43 31.18
C LYS A 115 15.57 42.89 31.00
N HIS A 116 14.73 43.72 30.38
CA HIS A 116 15.02 45.11 30.05
C HIS A 116 13.76 45.97 30.14
N ASN A 117 13.66 46.81 31.16
CA ASN A 117 12.48 47.62 31.45
C ASN A 117 12.74 49.09 31.12
N TYR A 118 11.80 49.69 30.38
CA TYR A 118 11.83 51.10 30.02
C TYR A 118 10.68 51.84 30.69
N GLN A 119 10.98 52.94 31.38
CA GLN A 119 9.98 53.77 32.03
C GLN A 119 10.07 55.22 31.58
N MET A 120 8.91 55.80 31.27
CA MET A 120 8.75 57.22 30.98
C MET A 120 7.91 57.87 32.06
N CYS A 121 8.38 58.97 32.62
CA CYS A 121 7.83 59.61 33.80
C CYS A 121 7.63 61.11 33.62
N ASP A 122 6.49 61.62 34.10
CA ASP A 122 6.25 63.06 34.24
C ASP A 122 6.58 63.51 35.67
N VAL A 123 7.28 64.64 35.83
CA VAL A 123 7.63 65.17 37.15
C VAL A 123 6.42 65.90 37.77
N THR A 124 6.04 65.48 38.98
CA THR A 124 4.81 65.97 39.65
C THR A 124 5.05 67.01 40.75
N ASN A 125 6.30 67.23 41.16
CA ASN A 125 6.65 68.25 42.14
C ASN A 125 6.18 69.63 41.68
N LYS A 126 5.27 70.24 42.45
CA LYS A 126 4.67 71.53 42.10
C LYS A 126 5.70 72.65 42.01
N GLN A 127 6.71 72.62 42.87
CA GLN A 127 7.73 73.68 42.93
C GLN A 127 8.73 73.59 41.79
N ILE A 128 9.11 72.38 41.37
CA ILE A 128 9.94 72.17 40.17
C ILE A 128 9.20 72.67 38.93
N ARG A 129 7.89 72.38 38.80
CA ARG A 129 7.07 72.91 37.69
C ARG A 129 6.92 74.43 37.73
N ASN A 130 6.82 75.04 38.91
CA ASN A 130 6.76 76.50 39.03
C ASN A 130 8.07 77.18 38.64
N LEU A 131 9.23 76.58 38.94
CA LEU A 131 10.54 77.11 38.56
C LEU A 131 10.73 77.10 37.04
N LEU A 132 10.34 76.00 36.40
CA LEU A 132 10.50 75.77 34.96
C LEU A 132 9.43 76.47 34.11
N GLY A 133 8.39 77.04 34.75
CA GLY A 133 7.35 77.81 34.06
C GLY A 133 6.54 76.96 33.09
N ASP A 134 6.55 77.34 31.80
CA ASP A 134 5.86 76.62 30.73
C ASP A 134 6.64 75.38 30.24
N GLN A 135 7.90 75.20 30.66
CA GLN A 135 8.71 74.06 30.24
C GLN A 135 8.26 72.78 30.96
N VAL A 136 8.25 71.66 30.25
CA VAL A 136 7.77 70.37 30.76
C VAL A 136 8.94 69.51 31.25
N PRO A 137 9.08 69.28 32.57
CA PRO A 137 10.07 68.35 33.12
C PRO A 137 9.61 66.90 33.02
N GLN A 138 10.46 66.04 32.48
CA GLN A 138 10.22 64.60 32.34
C GLN A 138 11.46 63.80 32.71
N VAL A 139 11.25 62.53 33.04
CA VAL A 139 12.32 61.61 33.42
C VAL A 139 12.15 60.31 32.66
N THR A 140 13.26 59.73 32.22
CA THR A 140 13.30 58.33 31.77
C THR A 140 14.10 57.52 32.76
N PHE A 141 13.60 56.33 33.07
CA PHE A 141 14.27 55.36 33.94
C PHE A 141 14.32 54.01 33.23
N THR A 142 15.51 53.51 32.96
CA THR A 142 15.72 52.26 32.23
C THR A 142 16.54 51.30 33.09
N CYS A 143 16.21 50.01 33.11
CA CYS A 143 16.96 49.02 33.89
C CYS A 143 17.18 47.72 33.11
N LYS A 144 18.38 47.16 33.20
CA LYS A 144 18.75 45.85 32.65
C LYS A 144 19.06 44.86 33.76
N LYS A 145 18.32 43.75 33.80
CA LYS A 145 18.45 42.75 34.88
C LYS A 145 19.74 41.94 34.81
N GLU A 146 20.23 41.66 33.60
CA GLU A 146 21.43 40.84 33.38
C GLU A 146 22.70 41.54 33.86
N ASP A 147 22.81 42.84 33.55
CA ASP A 147 23.97 43.66 33.92
C ASP A 147 23.86 44.17 35.37
N GLY A 148 22.63 44.35 35.87
CA GLY A 148 22.38 44.94 37.19
C GLY A 148 22.48 46.47 37.19
N ASP A 149 22.31 47.07 36.02
CA ASP A 149 22.50 48.50 35.78
C ASP A 149 21.17 49.18 35.47
N CYS A 150 21.04 50.43 35.91
CA CYS A 150 19.91 51.29 35.58
C CYS A 150 20.39 52.69 35.17
N ASP A 151 19.61 53.37 34.34
CA ASP A 151 19.89 54.72 33.88
C ASP A 151 18.73 55.65 34.24
N PHE A 152 19.05 56.80 34.81
CA PHE A 152 18.10 57.88 35.12
C PHE A 152 18.46 59.11 34.30
N GLN A 153 17.53 59.65 33.52
CA GLN A 153 17.77 60.81 32.67
C GLN A 153 16.70 61.88 32.93
N PHE A 154 17.13 63.13 33.04
CA PHE A 154 16.24 64.26 33.28
C PHE A 154 16.14 65.14 32.03
N TRP A 155 14.90 65.44 31.65
CA TRP A 155 14.55 66.14 30.41
C TRP A 155 13.73 67.39 30.71
N VAL A 156 13.98 68.46 29.96
CA VAL A 156 13.17 69.68 29.96
C VAL A 156 12.79 69.98 28.52
N ASP A 157 11.49 70.07 28.21
CA ASP A 157 10.98 70.27 26.85
C ASP A 157 11.57 69.28 25.82
N ASN A 158 11.59 67.99 26.19
CA ASN A 158 12.15 66.89 25.38
C ASN A 158 13.65 67.03 25.08
N ARG A 159 14.37 67.92 25.76
CA ARG A 159 15.82 68.05 25.69
C ARG A 159 16.44 67.56 26.99
N GLU A 160 17.32 66.58 26.86
CA GLU A 160 18.05 66.03 27.99
C GLU A 160 18.94 67.10 28.61
N SER A 161 18.88 67.17 29.93
CA SER A 161 19.67 68.10 30.74
C SER A 161 20.88 67.37 31.32
N PHE A 162 20.62 66.32 32.09
CA PHE A 162 21.65 65.47 32.68
C PHE A 162 21.17 64.01 32.73
N TYR A 163 22.12 63.10 32.82
CA TYR A 163 21.88 61.67 32.92
C TYR A 163 22.76 61.05 34.00
N CYS A 164 22.27 59.98 34.61
CA CYS A 164 22.93 59.26 35.68
C CYS A 164 22.90 57.77 35.42
N HIS A 165 24.04 57.11 35.63
CA HIS A 165 24.18 55.67 35.58
C HIS A 165 24.20 55.12 37.00
N LEU A 166 23.46 54.04 37.23
CA LEU A 166 23.29 53.39 38.52
C LEU A 166 23.76 51.94 38.42
N ASP A 167 24.70 51.58 39.28
CA ASP A 167 25.32 50.25 39.30
C ASP A 167 24.91 49.46 40.54
N GLU A 168 25.06 48.14 40.45
CA GLU A 168 24.78 47.19 41.53
C GLU A 168 23.33 47.35 42.03
N CYS A 169 22.38 47.43 41.09
CA CYS A 169 20.96 47.59 41.35
C CYS A 169 20.27 46.26 41.66
N GLU A 170 19.53 46.22 42.77
CA GLU A 170 18.63 45.12 43.13
C GLU A 170 17.17 45.56 42.93
N SER A 171 16.43 44.85 42.08
CA SER A 171 15.01 45.07 41.84
C SER A 171 14.15 44.12 42.67
N SER A 172 13.10 44.63 43.31
CA SER A 172 12.09 43.85 44.02
C SER A 172 10.68 44.32 43.65
N ALA A 173 9.72 43.40 43.64
CA ALA A 173 8.32 43.70 43.39
C ALA A 173 7.41 42.94 44.37
N SER A 174 6.34 43.59 44.81
CA SER A 174 5.28 42.99 45.61
C SER A 174 3.92 43.30 45.01
N PHE A 175 3.16 42.26 44.68
CA PHE A 175 1.82 42.36 44.11
C PHE A 175 0.81 42.01 45.19
N ASP A 176 0.11 43.01 45.73
CA ASP A 176 -0.96 42.84 46.73
C ASP A 176 -2.32 43.13 46.08
N GLU A 177 -3.41 42.67 46.68
CA GLU A 177 -4.78 42.77 46.14
C GLU A 177 -5.23 44.22 45.89
N TYR A 178 -4.57 45.19 46.54
CA TYR A 178 -4.91 46.61 46.50
C TYR A 178 -3.84 47.50 45.83
N ALA A 179 -2.58 47.06 45.73
CA ALA A 179 -1.50 47.86 45.17
C ALA A 179 -0.32 46.99 44.69
N ASN A 180 0.24 47.35 43.53
CA ASN A 180 1.52 46.80 43.06
C ASN A 180 2.63 47.75 43.47
N LYS A 181 3.70 47.22 44.07
CA LYS A 181 4.87 48.02 44.47
C LYS A 181 6.12 47.48 43.82
N THR A 182 6.92 48.37 43.24
CA THR A 182 8.23 48.03 42.67
C THR A 182 9.29 48.91 43.30
N SER A 183 10.44 48.33 43.66
CA SER A 183 11.54 49.04 44.30
C SER A 183 12.86 48.62 43.67
N TYR A 184 13.63 49.60 43.21
CA TYR A 184 14.99 49.47 42.72
C TYR A 184 15.93 50.13 43.74
N GLU A 185 16.92 49.38 44.21
CA GLU A 185 17.91 49.86 45.17
C GLU A 185 19.31 49.67 44.58
N CYS A 186 19.99 50.77 44.28
CA CYS A 186 21.30 50.78 43.63
C CYS A 186 22.35 51.36 44.57
N LYS A 187 23.51 50.71 44.66
CA LYS A 187 24.54 51.10 45.63
C LYS A 187 25.38 52.28 45.17
N LYS A 188 25.56 52.44 43.86
CA LYS A 188 26.38 53.51 43.26
C LYS A 188 25.56 54.26 42.22
N ILE A 189 25.87 55.54 42.07
CA ILE A 189 25.32 56.40 41.02
C ILE A 189 26.41 57.38 40.57
N GLU A 190 26.48 57.62 39.27
CA GLU A 190 27.36 58.61 38.65
C GLU A 190 26.53 59.47 37.69
N CYS A 191 26.59 60.79 37.82
CA CYS A 191 25.80 61.72 37.02
C CYS A 191 26.67 62.64 36.18
N SER A 192 26.21 62.96 34.97
CA SER A 192 26.89 63.85 34.03
C SER A 192 25.91 64.89 33.46
N CYS A 193 26.33 66.16 33.44
CA CYS A 193 25.57 67.26 32.83
C CYS A 193 25.90 67.37 31.33
N ILE A 194 24.90 67.67 30.50
CA ILE A 194 25.11 68.03 29.09
C ILE A 194 25.31 69.54 29.01
N PRO A 195 26.48 70.05 28.55
CA PRO A 195 26.74 71.48 28.50
C PRO A 195 25.74 72.28 27.66
N ASP A 196 25.53 73.54 28.03
CA ASP A 196 24.63 74.49 27.35
C ASP A 196 23.15 74.06 27.34
N ARG A 197 22.73 73.21 28.29
CA ARG A 197 21.34 72.79 28.49
C ARG A 197 20.77 73.37 29.77
N MET A 198 19.44 73.38 29.87
CA MET A 198 18.72 73.79 31.06
C MET A 198 19.25 72.98 32.26
N LEU A 199 19.54 73.66 33.38
CA LEU A 199 20.18 73.09 34.58
C LEU A 199 21.69 72.76 34.45
N CYS A 200 22.29 72.92 33.28
CA CYS A 200 23.67 72.58 32.95
C CYS A 200 24.35 73.71 32.15
N GLY A 201 24.24 74.95 32.63
CA GLY A 201 24.96 76.10 32.07
C GLY A 201 24.20 76.92 31.01
N GLU A 202 22.94 76.61 30.68
CA GLU A 202 22.13 77.46 29.81
C GLU A 202 21.83 78.82 30.47
N ASN A 203 21.96 79.91 29.71
CA ASN A 203 21.77 81.27 30.20
C ASN A 203 20.39 81.50 30.81
N GLY A 204 20.34 81.79 32.11
CA GLY A 204 19.10 82.00 32.86
C GLY A 204 18.63 80.77 33.66
N SER A 205 19.40 79.67 33.63
CA SER A 205 19.17 78.47 34.44
C SER A 205 20.22 78.33 35.57
N VAL A 206 19.90 77.54 36.60
CA VAL A 206 20.83 77.19 37.68
C VAL A 206 21.78 76.11 37.17
N ASP A 207 23.08 76.29 37.26
CA ASP A 207 24.05 75.27 36.80
C ASP A 207 24.35 74.25 37.91
N LEU A 208 24.02 72.98 37.66
CA LEU A 208 24.21 71.86 38.57
C LEU A 208 25.45 71.01 38.24
N THR A 209 26.26 71.41 37.25
CA THR A 209 27.37 70.59 36.74
C THR A 209 28.33 70.12 37.84
N ASP A 210 28.86 71.03 38.65
CA ASP A 210 29.80 70.69 39.73
C ASP A 210 29.13 69.83 40.84
N PHE A 211 27.85 70.07 41.10
CA PHE A 211 27.08 69.34 42.11
C PHE A 211 26.84 67.89 41.68
N LEU A 212 26.41 67.67 40.43
CA LEU A 212 26.15 66.34 39.89
C LEU A 212 27.42 65.47 39.81
N ASP A 213 28.56 66.07 39.46
CA ASP A 213 29.83 65.36 39.33
C ASP A 213 30.47 65.01 40.69
N GLN A 214 30.43 65.95 41.66
CA GLN A 214 31.19 65.81 42.91
C GLN A 214 30.38 65.25 44.08
N GLU A 215 29.10 65.62 44.22
CA GLU A 215 28.30 65.31 45.42
C GLU A 215 27.45 64.04 45.26
N ILE A 216 26.99 63.71 44.04
CA ILE A 216 26.13 62.55 43.81
C ILE A 216 26.97 61.27 43.72
N LYS A 217 26.87 60.41 44.75
CA LYS A 217 27.61 59.13 44.84
C LYS A 217 26.75 57.93 45.29
N GLY A 218 25.52 58.18 45.75
CA GLY A 218 24.57 57.12 46.16
C GLY A 218 24.64 56.76 47.65
N PRO A 219 23.83 55.80 48.11
CA PRO A 219 22.95 54.92 47.32
C PRO A 219 21.70 55.63 46.81
N ALA A 220 21.18 55.16 45.67
CA ALA A 220 19.98 55.70 45.03
C ALA A 220 18.84 54.67 45.08
N THR A 221 17.61 55.14 45.24
CA THR A 221 16.41 54.28 45.21
C THR A 221 15.33 54.85 44.31
N PHE A 222 14.69 53.97 43.55
CA PHE A 222 13.53 54.29 42.70
C PHE A 222 12.37 53.38 43.08
N LYS A 223 11.32 53.94 43.70
CA LYS A 223 10.18 53.17 44.21
C LYS A 223 8.90 53.65 43.55
N CYS A 224 8.07 52.71 43.08
CA CYS A 224 6.76 53.00 42.51
C CYS A 224 5.66 52.24 43.24
N ASP A 225 4.56 52.92 43.48
CA ASP A 225 3.30 52.36 43.97
C ASP A 225 2.22 52.56 42.91
N GLN A 226 1.57 51.48 42.49
CA GLN A 226 0.47 51.48 41.52
C GLN A 226 -0.82 51.01 42.20
N GLU A 227 -1.79 51.90 42.33
CA GLU A 227 -3.14 51.57 42.78
C GLU A 227 -3.97 51.00 41.60
N ALA A 228 -4.87 50.06 41.85
CA ALA A 228 -5.61 49.26 40.86
C ALA A 228 -5.97 49.98 39.51
N GLY A 229 -5.12 49.80 38.50
CA GLY A 229 -5.31 50.34 37.14
C GLY A 229 -4.96 51.82 36.95
N GLY A 230 -4.35 52.46 37.96
CA GLY A 230 -3.87 53.84 37.94
C GLY A 230 -2.45 54.01 37.38
N VAL A 231 -2.00 55.26 37.32
CA VAL A 231 -0.64 55.64 36.92
C VAL A 231 0.34 55.31 38.06
N ASN A 232 1.56 54.86 37.74
CA ASN A 232 2.55 54.49 38.76
C ASN A 232 3.05 55.76 39.47
N ASN A 233 2.74 55.91 40.75
CA ASN A 233 3.28 57.00 41.56
C ASN A 233 4.66 56.59 42.04
N CYS A 234 5.70 57.22 41.49
CA CYS A 234 7.09 56.88 41.74
C CYS A 234 7.83 57.97 42.49
N ALA A 235 8.88 57.60 43.20
CA ALA A 235 9.80 58.51 43.87
C ALA A 235 11.24 58.06 43.61
N PHE A 236 12.06 58.99 43.11
CA PHE A 236 13.51 58.83 43.04
C PHE A 236 14.16 59.55 44.23
N LYS A 237 15.06 58.86 44.93
CA LYS A 237 15.73 59.35 46.13
C LYS A 237 17.23 59.13 46.06
N GLU A 238 17.98 60.17 46.38
CA GLU A 238 19.42 60.14 46.61
C GLU A 238 19.71 61.19 47.71
N PRO A 239 20.52 60.88 48.75
CA PRO A 239 20.62 61.72 49.94
C PRO A 239 20.97 63.19 49.69
N ASN A 240 21.95 63.46 48.82
CA ASN A 240 22.44 64.82 48.54
C ASN A 240 21.49 65.56 47.59
N MET A 241 20.92 64.85 46.61
CA MET A 241 19.88 65.37 45.72
C MET A 241 18.61 65.73 46.50
N ASP A 242 18.20 64.87 47.44
CA ASP A 242 17.03 65.09 48.30
C ASP A 242 17.25 66.30 49.24
N GLU A 243 18.48 66.49 49.74
CA GLU A 243 18.85 67.69 50.53
C GLU A 243 18.75 68.96 49.67
N LEU A 244 19.31 68.96 48.45
CA LEU A 244 19.18 70.07 47.52
C LEU A 244 17.71 70.38 47.21
N ILE A 245 16.90 69.35 46.95
CA ILE A 245 15.47 69.50 46.64
C ILE A 245 14.71 70.01 47.86
N SER A 246 15.01 69.53 49.05
CA SER A 246 14.41 70.01 50.30
C SER A 246 14.75 71.48 50.55
N ASP A 247 16.01 71.88 50.36
CA ASP A 247 16.48 73.24 50.61
C ASP A 247 15.99 74.24 49.55
N MET A 248 15.93 73.83 48.28
CA MET A 248 15.49 74.70 47.18
C MET A 248 13.97 74.69 46.95
N PHE A 249 13.30 73.56 47.18
CA PHE A 249 11.92 73.33 46.77
C PHE A 249 10.99 72.85 47.89
N GLY A 250 11.51 72.41 49.04
CA GLY A 250 10.71 71.97 50.19
C GLY A 250 10.01 70.61 50.00
N ASP A 251 10.38 69.84 48.98
CA ASP A 251 9.92 68.47 48.75
C ASP A 251 10.97 67.46 49.26
N GLN A 252 10.54 66.27 49.70
CA GLN A 252 11.44 65.26 50.28
C GLN A 252 12.22 64.43 49.24
N SER A 253 11.79 64.46 47.97
CA SER A 253 12.35 63.68 46.86
C SER A 253 11.71 64.11 45.53
N ILE A 254 12.19 63.55 44.41
CA ILE A 254 11.55 63.73 43.10
C ILE A 254 10.35 62.78 43.00
N PHE A 255 9.13 63.33 43.01
CA PHE A 255 7.88 62.61 42.78
C PHE A 255 7.53 62.60 41.29
N LEU A 256 7.22 61.41 40.81
CA LEU A 256 7.07 61.09 39.40
C LEU A 256 5.77 60.32 39.17
N THR A 257 5.16 60.49 37.99
CA THR A 257 4.11 59.60 37.49
C THR A 257 4.62 58.88 36.26
N CYS A 258 4.80 57.57 36.36
CA CYS A 258 5.52 56.78 35.37
C CYS A 258 4.62 55.79 34.61
N ARG A 259 5.06 55.46 33.39
CA ARG A 259 4.58 54.35 32.58
C ARG A 259 5.76 53.48 32.21
N SER A 260 5.68 52.21 32.57
CA SER A 260 6.67 51.19 32.24
C SER A 260 6.21 50.32 31.08
N GLY A 261 7.17 49.78 30.33
CA GLY A 261 6.92 48.83 29.26
C GLY A 261 8.15 47.98 28.99
N GLU A 262 7.96 46.67 28.98
CA GLU A 262 8.95 45.66 28.65
C GLU A 262 8.33 44.59 27.74
N CYS A 263 9.00 44.22 26.65
CA CYS A 263 8.52 43.18 25.74
C CYS A 263 9.01 41.78 26.16
N LEU A 264 8.08 40.90 26.52
CA LEU A 264 8.35 39.53 26.98
C LEU A 264 7.61 38.49 26.13
N TYR A 265 8.06 37.23 26.17
CA TYR A 265 7.18 36.14 25.76
C TYR A 265 6.05 35.99 26.77
N ASN A 266 4.86 35.59 26.32
CA ASN A 266 3.72 35.33 27.21
C ASN A 266 4.06 34.36 28.37
N THR A 267 4.96 33.41 28.14
CA THR A 267 5.43 32.45 29.16
C THR A 267 6.42 33.02 30.18
N GLU A 268 7.01 34.17 29.90
CA GLU A 268 8.02 34.84 30.75
C GLU A 268 7.39 35.91 31.65
N VAL A 269 6.10 36.21 31.48
CA VAL A 269 5.37 37.16 32.32
C VAL A 269 5.32 36.64 33.76
N PRO A 270 5.78 37.41 34.76
CA PRO A 270 5.69 37.03 36.17
C PRO A 270 4.23 36.69 36.56
N GLY A 271 4.02 35.53 37.18
CA GLY A 271 2.69 35.05 37.57
C GLY A 271 1.92 34.27 36.49
N TYR A 272 2.53 33.99 35.33
CA TYR A 272 1.93 33.11 34.33
C TYR A 272 1.83 31.66 34.83
N GLU A 273 0.61 31.21 35.11
CA GLU A 273 0.29 29.79 35.33
C GLU A 273 -0.21 29.17 34.03
N ARG A 274 0.45 28.10 33.57
CA ARG A 274 -0.01 27.39 32.37
C ARG A 274 -1.39 26.78 32.61
N PRO A 275 -2.34 26.97 31.69
CA PRO A 275 -3.60 26.25 31.77
C PRO A 275 -3.33 24.75 31.65
N ILE A 276 -3.63 23.99 32.71
CA ILE A 276 -3.59 22.53 32.66
C ILE A 276 -4.57 22.09 31.57
N PRO A 277 -4.13 21.31 30.56
CA PRO A 277 -5.02 20.85 29.50
C PRO A 277 -6.15 20.03 30.12
N LYS A 278 -7.37 20.59 30.13
CA LYS A 278 -8.55 19.90 30.61
C LYS A 278 -8.97 18.90 29.53
N ILE A 279 -8.85 17.62 29.85
CA ILE A 279 -9.31 16.54 28.97
C ILE A 279 -10.83 16.69 28.79
N ASN A 280 -11.26 16.96 27.55
CA ASN A 280 -12.67 17.07 27.20
C ASN A 280 -13.32 15.68 27.14
N THR A 281 -13.61 15.11 28.30
CA THR A 281 -14.34 13.84 28.46
C THR A 281 -15.63 13.74 27.63
N PRO A 282 -16.47 14.79 27.44
CA PRO A 282 -17.64 14.68 26.56
C PRO A 282 -17.27 14.53 25.08
N LEU A 283 -16.16 15.14 24.63
CA LEU A 283 -15.68 15.02 23.25
C LEU A 283 -15.16 13.60 22.99
N ILE A 284 -14.41 13.03 23.93
CA ILE A 284 -13.96 11.62 23.86
C ILE A 284 -15.14 10.66 23.78
N ALA A 285 -16.13 10.80 24.67
CA ALA A 285 -17.33 9.98 24.66
C ALA A 285 -18.12 10.14 23.34
N GLY A 286 -18.21 11.36 22.82
CA GLY A 286 -18.83 11.66 21.53
C GLY A 286 -18.14 11.00 20.34
N VAL A 287 -16.80 11.02 20.30
CA VAL A 287 -16.02 10.39 19.22
C VAL A 287 -16.11 8.87 19.27
N ILE A 288 -15.98 8.26 20.46
CA ILE A 288 -16.14 6.81 20.62
C ILE A 288 -17.56 6.37 20.21
N ALA A 289 -18.59 7.11 20.64
CA ALA A 289 -19.97 6.85 20.22
C ALA A 289 -20.14 7.02 18.70
N GLY A 290 -19.54 8.05 18.10
CA GLY A 290 -19.56 8.30 16.66
C GLY A 290 -18.92 7.16 15.85
N CYS A 291 -17.71 6.71 16.24
CA CYS A 291 -17.05 5.58 15.58
C CYS A 291 -17.80 4.25 15.78
N SER A 292 -18.40 4.04 16.95
CA SER A 292 -19.24 2.85 17.23
C SER A 292 -20.52 2.88 16.40
N LEU A 293 -21.18 4.03 16.28
CA LEU A 293 -22.34 4.23 15.41
C LEU A 293 -21.96 4.06 13.93
N PHE A 294 -20.79 4.52 13.51
CA PHE A 294 -20.28 4.27 12.16
C PHE A 294 -20.10 2.78 11.90
N LEU A 295 -19.51 2.02 12.83
CA LEU A 295 -19.40 0.56 12.70
C LEU A 295 -20.78 -0.11 12.58
N VAL A 296 -21.74 0.29 13.43
CA VAL A 296 -23.12 -0.22 13.37
C VAL A 296 -23.79 0.17 12.05
N ALA A 297 -23.61 1.39 11.57
CA ALA A 297 -24.13 1.85 10.28
C ALA A 297 -23.52 1.05 9.12
N VAL A 298 -22.20 0.79 9.14
CA VAL A 298 -21.54 -0.08 8.16
C VAL A 298 -22.14 -1.49 8.23
N ILE A 299 -22.34 -2.06 9.41
CA ILE A 299 -22.98 -3.38 9.57
C ILE A 299 -24.41 -3.37 9.02
N LEU A 300 -25.21 -2.35 9.32
CA LEU A 300 -26.59 -2.22 8.86
C LEU A 300 -26.66 -2.00 7.35
N VAL A 301 -25.79 -1.18 6.77
CA VAL A 301 -25.67 -0.99 5.32
C VAL A 301 -25.18 -2.27 4.65
N VAL A 302 -24.24 -2.99 5.27
CA VAL A 302 -23.74 -4.31 4.84
C VAL A 302 -24.79 -5.40 4.96
N TRP A 303 -25.71 -5.29 5.90
CA TRP A 303 -26.83 -6.20 6.00
C TRP A 303 -27.93 -5.83 4.99
N TYR A 304 -28.18 -4.53 4.81
CA TYR A 304 -29.23 -3.99 3.93
C TYR A 304 -28.97 -4.24 2.45
N LEU A 305 -27.79 -3.88 1.92
CA LEU A 305 -27.49 -4.14 0.50
C LEU A 305 -27.25 -5.65 0.23
N SER A 306 -26.91 -6.46 1.23
CA SER A 306 -26.70 -7.92 1.11
C SER A 306 -28.03 -8.62 0.92
N ARG A 307 -29.08 -8.11 1.59
CA ARG A 307 -30.46 -8.58 1.41
C ARG A 307 -31.18 -7.94 0.23
N ARG A 308 -30.69 -6.82 -0.33
CA ARG A 308 -31.25 -6.26 -1.57
C ARG A 308 -30.87 -7.14 -2.76
N GLN A 309 -31.79 -8.00 -3.18
CA GLN A 309 -31.85 -8.39 -4.58
C GLN A 309 -32.38 -7.20 -5.37
N PHE A 310 -31.53 -6.56 -6.18
CA PHE A 310 -31.98 -5.61 -7.19
C PHE A 310 -32.82 -6.39 -8.23
N LYS A 311 -34.14 -6.45 -8.02
CA LYS A 311 -35.09 -6.79 -9.09
C LYS A 311 -35.10 -5.63 -10.07
N TYR A 312 -34.25 -5.69 -11.10
CA TYR A 312 -34.53 -4.94 -12.32
C TYR A 312 -35.84 -5.50 -12.87
N GLY A 313 -36.89 -4.68 -12.85
CA GLY A 313 -38.16 -5.02 -13.48
C GLY A 313 -37.94 -5.24 -14.97
N ALA A 314 -38.78 -6.09 -15.58
CA ALA A 314 -38.75 -6.32 -17.02
C ALA A 314 -38.93 -4.98 -17.76
N ILE A 315 -37.85 -4.51 -18.40
CA ILE A 315 -37.89 -3.32 -19.23
C ILE A 315 -38.49 -3.73 -20.58
N HIS A 316 -39.57 -3.06 -20.97
CA HIS A 316 -40.21 -3.22 -22.27
C HIS A 316 -39.21 -2.82 -23.37
N LEU A 317 -38.95 -3.72 -24.31
CA LEU A 317 -38.09 -3.50 -25.47
C LEU A 317 -38.77 -2.52 -26.43
N ASP A 318 -37.98 -1.60 -27.00
CA ASP A 318 -38.33 -0.78 -28.16
C ASP A 318 -37.72 -1.47 -29.39
N ASP A 319 -38.47 -1.59 -30.49
CA ASP A 319 -38.17 -2.47 -31.64
C ASP A 319 -36.95 -2.02 -32.49
N SER A 320 -36.20 -0.98 -32.07
CA SER A 320 -35.05 -0.44 -32.80
C SER A 320 -33.71 -1.15 -32.52
N ASP A 321 -33.63 -2.01 -31.51
CA ASP A 321 -32.38 -2.69 -31.09
C ASP A 321 -32.10 -4.03 -31.83
N ASP A 322 -32.94 -4.38 -32.80
CA ASP A 322 -33.00 -5.70 -33.44
C ASP A 322 -31.78 -6.03 -34.35
N GLU A 323 -31.05 -5.00 -34.83
CA GLU A 323 -29.82 -5.21 -35.61
C GLU A 323 -28.65 -5.71 -34.75
N GLY A 324 -28.55 -5.27 -33.49
CA GLY A 324 -27.50 -5.70 -32.56
C GLY A 324 -27.66 -7.16 -32.11
N LEU A 325 -28.91 -7.66 -32.04
CA LEU A 325 -29.25 -9.06 -31.78
C LEU A 325 -28.93 -9.95 -32.99
N LYS A 326 -29.21 -9.50 -34.22
CA LYS A 326 -28.88 -10.23 -35.46
C LYS A 326 -27.37 -10.35 -35.72
N LEU A 327 -26.55 -9.40 -35.24
CA LEU A 327 -25.09 -9.41 -35.41
C LEU A 327 -24.38 -10.61 -34.73
N MET A 328 -25.01 -11.26 -33.74
CA MET A 328 -24.40 -12.38 -32.99
C MET A 328 -25.21 -13.68 -33.04
N ALA A 329 -26.37 -13.66 -33.69
CA ALA A 329 -27.29 -14.79 -33.75
C ALA A 329 -26.76 -15.95 -34.61
N ASP A 330 -25.91 -15.68 -35.60
CA ASP A 330 -25.38 -16.72 -36.49
C ASP A 330 -23.85 -16.81 -36.36
N HIS A 331 -23.37 -17.67 -35.46
CA HIS A 331 -22.00 -18.16 -35.59
C HIS A 331 -21.95 -18.95 -36.90
N LYS A 332 -20.99 -18.63 -37.78
CA LYS A 332 -20.81 -19.40 -39.02
C LYS A 332 -20.24 -20.78 -38.66
N PRO A 333 -20.87 -21.89 -39.06
CA PRO A 333 -20.30 -23.22 -38.88
C PRO A 333 -18.88 -23.28 -39.46
N ALA A 334 -17.93 -23.80 -38.69
CA ALA A 334 -16.52 -23.83 -39.07
C ALA A 334 -15.92 -25.21 -38.85
N SER A 335 -15.44 -25.87 -39.91
CA SER A 335 -14.63 -27.09 -39.81
C SER A 335 -13.17 -26.73 -39.52
N LEU A 336 -12.51 -27.57 -38.73
CA LEU A 336 -11.09 -27.47 -38.43
C LEU A 336 -10.37 -28.65 -39.04
N PHE A 337 -9.35 -28.40 -39.84
CA PHE A 337 -8.46 -29.40 -40.41
C PHE A 337 -7.03 -29.13 -39.96
N PHE A 338 -6.28 -30.18 -39.66
CA PHE A 338 -4.89 -30.07 -39.23
C PHE A 338 -4.06 -31.20 -39.83
N GLU A 339 -2.87 -30.83 -40.30
CA GLU A 339 -1.97 -31.74 -41.02
C GLU A 339 -0.54 -31.62 -40.50
N ASN A 340 0.11 -32.77 -40.30
CA ASN A 340 1.50 -32.90 -39.88
C ASN A 340 1.86 -32.04 -38.64
N VAL A 341 0.97 -32.00 -37.65
CA VAL A 341 1.19 -31.19 -36.44
C VAL A 341 2.31 -31.81 -35.62
N SER A 342 3.32 -30.98 -35.31
CA SER A 342 4.50 -31.37 -34.54
C SER A 342 4.86 -30.29 -33.52
N TYR A 343 5.44 -30.71 -32.39
CA TYR A 343 5.85 -29.79 -31.33
C TYR A 343 7.16 -30.22 -30.70
N ARG A 344 8.13 -29.29 -30.64
CA ARG A 344 9.45 -29.49 -30.05
C ARG A 344 9.70 -28.51 -28.91
N LEU A 345 10.03 -29.03 -27.73
CA LEU A 345 10.35 -28.24 -26.54
C LEU A 345 11.78 -28.57 -26.08
N ASN A 346 12.65 -27.57 -25.99
CA ASN A 346 14.05 -27.73 -25.57
C ASN A 346 14.80 -28.85 -26.32
N GLY A 347 14.55 -29.00 -27.62
CA GLY A 347 15.14 -30.05 -28.46
C GLY A 347 14.46 -31.43 -28.37
N LYS A 348 13.55 -31.66 -27.41
CA LYS A 348 12.76 -32.89 -27.31
C LYS A 348 11.48 -32.77 -28.14
N GLN A 349 11.24 -33.73 -29.02
CA GLN A 349 9.97 -33.84 -29.74
C GLN A 349 8.90 -34.40 -28.80
N ILE A 350 7.80 -33.65 -28.66
CA ILE A 350 6.68 -33.98 -27.78
C ILE A 350 5.47 -34.46 -28.59
N LEU A 351 5.25 -33.89 -29.78
CA LEU A 351 4.22 -34.32 -30.74
C LEU A 351 4.85 -34.53 -32.11
N SER A 352 4.38 -35.53 -32.86
CA SER A 352 4.89 -35.91 -34.18
C SER A 352 3.76 -36.31 -35.12
N GLY A 353 3.69 -35.66 -36.30
CA GLY A 353 2.90 -36.12 -37.43
C GLY A 353 1.39 -36.26 -37.17
N ILE A 354 0.78 -35.40 -36.34
CA ILE A 354 -0.65 -35.55 -36.03
C ILE A 354 -1.51 -34.97 -37.15
N GLN A 355 -2.48 -35.75 -37.63
CA GLN A 355 -3.40 -35.37 -38.70
C GLN A 355 -4.86 -35.72 -38.35
N GLY A 356 -5.79 -34.90 -38.84
CA GLY A 356 -7.21 -35.10 -38.57
C GLY A 356 -8.08 -33.90 -38.88
N LEU A 357 -9.37 -34.06 -38.61
CA LEU A 357 -10.38 -33.04 -38.87
C LEU A 357 -11.55 -33.12 -37.87
N ALA A 358 -12.21 -31.98 -37.68
CA ALA A 358 -13.41 -31.82 -36.87
C ALA A 358 -14.45 -30.99 -37.64
N ARG A 359 -15.70 -31.49 -37.73
CA ARG A 359 -16.77 -30.87 -38.51
C ARG A 359 -17.80 -30.17 -37.63
N PRO A 360 -18.54 -29.18 -38.17
CA PRO A 360 -19.65 -28.56 -37.47
C PRO A 360 -20.78 -29.55 -37.23
N GLY A 361 -21.29 -29.61 -36.00
CA GLY A 361 -22.33 -30.57 -35.65
C GLY A 361 -21.81 -31.88 -35.06
N GLU A 362 -20.49 -32.08 -35.04
CA GLU A 362 -19.85 -33.28 -34.50
C GLU A 362 -19.06 -32.95 -33.22
N VAL A 363 -18.99 -33.93 -32.32
CA VAL A 363 -18.09 -33.94 -31.16
C VAL A 363 -16.87 -34.82 -31.44
N THR A 364 -15.68 -34.22 -31.34
CA THR A 364 -14.40 -34.91 -31.48
C THR A 364 -13.74 -35.10 -30.11
N ALA A 365 -13.54 -36.35 -29.71
CA ALA A 365 -12.85 -36.69 -28.48
C ALA A 365 -11.37 -36.97 -28.73
N ILE A 366 -10.49 -36.42 -27.90
CA ILE A 366 -9.05 -36.73 -27.88
C ILE A 366 -8.77 -37.62 -26.67
N MET A 367 -8.32 -38.85 -26.91
CA MET A 367 -8.02 -39.86 -25.88
C MET A 367 -6.58 -40.34 -25.96
N GLY A 368 -6.15 -41.03 -24.90
CA GLY A 368 -4.80 -41.59 -24.78
C GLY A 368 -4.34 -41.65 -23.34
N ALA A 369 -3.27 -42.42 -23.11
CA ALA A 369 -2.61 -42.54 -21.81
C ALA A 369 -2.22 -41.19 -21.16
N SER A 370 -2.00 -41.20 -19.85
CA SER A 370 -1.38 -40.06 -19.17
C SER A 370 0.03 -39.80 -19.75
N GLY A 371 0.34 -38.54 -20.04
CA GLY A 371 1.60 -38.17 -20.71
C GLY A 371 1.64 -38.38 -22.23
N ALA A 372 0.56 -38.83 -22.87
CA ALA A 372 0.49 -39.01 -24.33
C ALA A 372 0.50 -37.71 -25.16
N GLY A 373 0.42 -36.53 -24.52
CA GLY A 373 0.43 -35.24 -25.19
C GLY A 373 -0.94 -34.63 -25.49
N LYS A 374 -2.05 -35.19 -24.97
CA LYS A 374 -3.44 -34.73 -25.18
C LYS A 374 -3.65 -33.23 -24.97
N THR A 375 -3.37 -32.74 -23.76
CA THR A 375 -3.51 -31.31 -23.41
C THR A 375 -2.57 -30.43 -24.22
N THR A 376 -1.34 -30.89 -24.46
CA THR A 376 -0.37 -30.18 -25.31
C THR A 376 -0.89 -30.03 -26.73
N PHE A 377 -1.50 -31.07 -27.29
CA PHE A 377 -2.08 -31.07 -28.62
C PHE A 377 -3.31 -30.16 -28.70
N LEU A 378 -4.22 -30.23 -27.71
CA LEU A 378 -5.39 -29.35 -27.62
C LEU A 378 -4.98 -27.87 -27.52
N ASP A 379 -3.97 -27.55 -26.72
CA ASP A 379 -3.45 -26.18 -26.60
C ASP A 379 -2.85 -25.66 -27.91
N ILE A 380 -2.19 -26.51 -28.68
CA ILE A 380 -1.63 -26.17 -30.00
C ILE A 380 -2.75 -25.96 -31.02
N LEU A 381 -3.77 -26.83 -31.03
CA LEU A 381 -4.97 -26.64 -31.85
C LEU A 381 -5.66 -25.32 -31.54
N ALA A 382 -5.75 -24.93 -30.26
CA ALA A 382 -6.30 -23.65 -29.86
C ALA A 382 -5.37 -22.45 -30.15
N ARG A 383 -4.20 -22.66 -30.77
CA ARG A 383 -3.13 -21.67 -31.00
C ARG A 383 -2.77 -20.90 -29.72
N LYS A 384 -2.71 -21.59 -28.59
CA LYS A 384 -2.16 -21.01 -27.35
C LYS A 384 -0.65 -20.83 -27.51
N ASN A 385 -0.12 -19.69 -27.06
CA ASN A 385 1.31 -19.44 -27.06
C ASN A 385 2.02 -20.45 -26.15
N LYS A 386 2.89 -21.27 -26.74
CA LYS A 386 3.78 -22.21 -26.04
C LYS A 386 5.23 -21.86 -26.37
N ARG A 387 6.16 -22.19 -25.46
CA ARG A 387 7.59 -21.85 -25.59
C ARG A 387 8.34 -22.62 -26.69
N GLY A 388 7.83 -23.79 -27.08
CA GLY A 388 8.46 -24.65 -28.08
C GLY A 388 8.18 -24.23 -29.52
N ALA A 389 8.87 -24.87 -30.46
CA ALA A 389 8.61 -24.70 -31.89
C ALA A 389 7.41 -25.57 -32.30
N ILE A 390 6.43 -24.95 -32.95
CA ILE A 390 5.24 -25.60 -33.51
C ILE A 390 5.46 -25.75 -35.01
N GLY A 391 5.19 -26.94 -35.55
CA GLY A 391 5.16 -27.23 -36.98
C GLY A 391 3.83 -27.87 -37.38
N GLY A 392 3.53 -27.88 -38.67
CA GLY A 392 2.27 -28.36 -39.23
C GLY A 392 1.36 -27.22 -39.70
N ASP A 393 0.33 -27.59 -40.45
CA ASP A 393 -0.61 -26.66 -41.07
C ASP A 393 -2.02 -26.81 -40.48
N PHE A 394 -2.69 -25.67 -40.28
CA PHE A 394 -4.04 -25.59 -39.73
C PHE A 394 -4.95 -24.83 -40.69
N TYR A 395 -6.08 -25.43 -41.04
CA TYR A 395 -7.05 -24.86 -41.96
C TYR A 395 -8.42 -24.74 -41.27
N VAL A 396 -9.08 -23.60 -41.45
CA VAL A 396 -10.48 -23.38 -41.03
C VAL A 396 -11.31 -23.27 -42.29
N ASN A 397 -12.30 -24.16 -42.47
CA ASN A 397 -13.08 -24.26 -43.72
C ASN A 397 -12.20 -24.42 -44.98
N GLY A 398 -11.03 -25.04 -44.88
CA GLY A 398 -10.08 -25.21 -45.99
C GLY A 398 -9.10 -24.04 -46.21
N GLU A 399 -9.20 -22.96 -45.44
CA GLU A 399 -8.33 -21.78 -45.57
C GLU A 399 -7.33 -21.64 -44.43
N LYS A 400 -6.12 -21.15 -44.72
CA LYS A 400 -5.17 -20.73 -43.68
C LYS A 400 -5.58 -19.37 -43.11
N VAL A 401 -5.98 -19.36 -41.84
CA VAL A 401 -6.45 -18.16 -41.14
C VAL A 401 -5.33 -17.55 -40.29
N ASN A 402 -5.26 -16.22 -40.26
CA ASN A 402 -4.34 -15.47 -39.39
C ASN A 402 -4.67 -15.66 -37.90
N ASP A 403 -3.68 -15.53 -37.02
CA ASP A 403 -3.87 -15.75 -35.57
C ASP A 403 -4.91 -14.84 -34.93
N THR A 404 -5.06 -13.61 -35.42
CA THR A 404 -6.06 -12.65 -34.91
C THR A 404 -7.48 -13.09 -35.22
N ASP A 405 -7.69 -13.59 -36.44
CA ASP A 405 -9.01 -14.02 -36.92
C ASP A 405 -9.35 -15.38 -36.29
N TYR A 406 -8.36 -16.28 -36.18
CA TYR A 406 -8.51 -17.57 -35.52
C TYR A 406 -9.01 -17.43 -34.06
N LYS A 407 -8.44 -16.49 -33.30
CA LYS A 407 -8.84 -16.20 -31.92
C LYS A 407 -10.27 -15.66 -31.77
N ASN A 408 -10.86 -15.10 -32.83
CA ASN A 408 -12.25 -14.64 -32.79
C ASN A 408 -13.26 -15.78 -33.05
N VAL A 409 -12.82 -16.87 -33.69
CA VAL A 409 -13.66 -18.04 -34.02
C VAL A 409 -13.64 -19.10 -32.90
N VAL A 410 -12.55 -19.12 -32.14
CA VAL A 410 -12.25 -20.16 -31.17
C VAL A 410 -12.60 -19.75 -29.74
N GLY A 411 -13.28 -20.64 -29.01
CA GLY A 411 -13.42 -20.59 -27.56
C GLY A 411 -12.62 -21.70 -26.88
N PHE A 412 -12.04 -21.43 -25.71
CA PHE A 412 -11.24 -22.41 -24.95
C PHE A 412 -11.68 -22.47 -23.50
N VAL A 413 -12.01 -23.68 -23.02
CA VAL A 413 -12.37 -23.97 -21.62
C VAL A 413 -11.23 -24.76 -20.98
N ASP A 414 -10.57 -24.16 -19.97
CA ASP A 414 -9.49 -24.80 -19.21
C ASP A 414 -10.01 -25.92 -18.29
N GLN A 415 -9.09 -26.76 -17.80
CA GLN A 415 -9.39 -27.84 -16.86
C GLN A 415 -9.95 -27.32 -15.53
N GLU A 416 -9.38 -26.26 -14.96
CA GLU A 416 -9.80 -25.72 -13.65
C GLU A 416 -10.82 -24.58 -13.76
N ASP A 417 -12.02 -24.78 -13.19
CA ASP A 417 -13.09 -23.78 -13.14
C ASP A 417 -12.92 -22.78 -11.99
N THR A 418 -11.92 -21.90 -12.10
CA THR A 418 -11.72 -20.82 -11.13
C THR A 418 -12.67 -19.66 -11.37
N MET A 419 -13.58 -19.43 -10.42
CA MET A 419 -14.56 -18.35 -10.44
C MET A 419 -14.65 -17.69 -9.06
N LEU A 420 -15.19 -16.47 -9.01
CA LEU A 420 -15.39 -15.77 -7.74
C LEU A 420 -16.56 -16.41 -6.98
N PRO A 421 -16.35 -16.93 -5.75
CA PRO A 421 -17.36 -17.70 -5.03
C PRO A 421 -18.55 -16.85 -4.56
N THR A 422 -18.38 -15.52 -4.48
CA THR A 422 -19.39 -14.55 -4.00
C THR A 422 -20.37 -14.09 -5.07
N LEU A 423 -20.10 -14.36 -6.34
CA LEU A 423 -20.94 -13.95 -7.45
C LEU A 423 -22.00 -15.01 -7.72
N THR A 424 -23.13 -14.58 -8.29
CA THR A 424 -24.12 -15.53 -8.82
C THR A 424 -23.69 -16.07 -10.19
N VAL A 425 -24.34 -17.13 -10.64
CA VAL A 425 -24.16 -17.68 -11.99
C VAL A 425 -24.37 -16.60 -13.04
N HIS A 426 -25.51 -15.90 -12.98
CA HIS A 426 -25.85 -14.83 -13.92
C HIS A 426 -24.83 -13.69 -13.92
N GLU A 427 -24.41 -13.23 -12.73
CA GLU A 427 -23.44 -12.14 -12.62
C GLU A 427 -22.07 -12.52 -13.20
N THR A 428 -21.67 -13.77 -13.06
CA THR A 428 -20.38 -14.26 -13.59
C THR A 428 -20.40 -14.30 -15.11
N ILE A 429 -21.47 -14.82 -15.71
CA ILE A 429 -21.65 -14.87 -17.15
C ILE A 429 -21.82 -13.46 -17.72
N LEU A 430 -22.58 -12.60 -17.04
CA LEU A 430 -22.77 -11.19 -17.42
C LEU A 430 -21.47 -10.40 -17.35
N ASN A 431 -20.62 -10.62 -16.34
CA ASN A 431 -19.31 -9.96 -16.29
C ASN A 431 -18.42 -10.38 -17.47
N SER A 432 -18.43 -11.67 -17.86
CA SER A 432 -17.75 -12.14 -19.07
C SER A 432 -18.31 -11.44 -20.32
N ALA A 433 -19.65 -11.35 -20.43
CA ALA A 433 -20.34 -10.69 -21.53
C ALA A 433 -19.99 -9.20 -21.65
N LEU A 434 -20.02 -8.47 -20.54
CA LEU A 434 -19.74 -7.03 -20.52
C LEU A 434 -18.30 -6.72 -20.93
N LEU A 435 -17.35 -7.61 -20.64
CA LEU A 435 -15.94 -7.46 -20.96
C LEU A 435 -15.58 -7.88 -22.39
N ARG A 436 -16.23 -8.93 -22.91
CA ARG A 436 -15.87 -9.55 -24.21
C ARG A 436 -16.77 -9.18 -25.38
N LEU A 437 -18.06 -8.90 -25.14
CA LEU A 437 -18.97 -8.50 -26.22
C LEU A 437 -18.67 -7.08 -26.72
N PRO A 438 -19.00 -6.77 -27.98
CA PRO A 438 -18.66 -5.50 -28.63
C PRO A 438 -19.10 -4.28 -27.84
N ARG A 439 -18.39 -3.16 -28.00
CA ARG A 439 -18.75 -1.90 -27.34
C ARG A 439 -20.10 -1.35 -27.82
N ASP A 440 -20.42 -1.54 -29.09
CA ASP A 440 -21.60 -0.98 -29.77
C ASP A 440 -22.89 -1.71 -29.38
N MET A 441 -22.78 -2.92 -28.83
CA MET A 441 -23.92 -3.65 -28.29
C MET A 441 -24.41 -3.02 -26.99
N GLY A 442 -25.70 -2.64 -26.97
CA GLY A 442 -26.39 -2.13 -25.79
C GLY A 442 -26.35 -3.10 -24.62
N ARG A 443 -26.45 -2.59 -23.38
CA ARG A 443 -26.41 -3.43 -22.17
C ARG A 443 -27.55 -4.46 -22.14
N ALA A 444 -28.75 -4.07 -22.58
CA ALA A 444 -29.91 -4.96 -22.66
C ALA A 444 -29.67 -6.12 -23.62
N ALA A 445 -29.12 -5.86 -24.81
CA ALA A 445 -28.75 -6.90 -25.77
C ALA A 445 -27.69 -7.87 -25.20
N LYS A 446 -26.71 -7.35 -24.43
CA LYS A 446 -25.74 -8.22 -23.71
C LYS A 446 -26.41 -9.09 -22.66
N GLU A 447 -27.35 -8.56 -21.88
CA GLU A 447 -28.10 -9.32 -20.88
C GLU A 447 -29.01 -10.38 -21.53
N GLN A 448 -29.64 -10.06 -22.67
CA GLN A 448 -30.41 -11.02 -23.46
C GLN A 448 -29.55 -12.16 -23.98
N ARG A 449 -28.33 -11.86 -24.47
CA ARG A 449 -27.37 -12.88 -24.91
C ARG A 449 -26.99 -13.83 -23.77
N VAL A 450 -26.79 -13.30 -22.56
CA VAL A 450 -26.51 -14.10 -21.35
C VAL A 450 -27.68 -15.04 -21.06
N PHE A 451 -28.91 -14.53 -21.11
CA PHE A 451 -30.13 -15.31 -20.89
C PHE A 451 -30.27 -16.47 -21.91
N GLU A 452 -29.97 -16.22 -23.19
CA GLU A 452 -29.95 -17.28 -24.20
C GLU A 452 -28.94 -18.38 -23.87
N VAL A 453 -27.70 -18.01 -23.53
CA VAL A 453 -26.63 -18.95 -23.17
C VAL A 453 -26.99 -19.77 -21.93
N GLU A 454 -27.59 -19.15 -20.92
CA GLU A 454 -28.08 -19.85 -19.72
C GLU A 454 -29.14 -20.91 -20.06
N LYS A 455 -30.00 -20.63 -21.04
CA LYS A 455 -31.01 -21.58 -21.54
C LYS A 455 -30.38 -22.69 -22.39
N GLN A 456 -29.43 -22.36 -23.25
CA GLN A 456 -28.71 -23.32 -24.10
C GLN A 456 -28.00 -24.41 -23.28
N LEU A 457 -27.44 -24.02 -22.14
CA LEU A 457 -26.71 -24.91 -21.24
C LEU A 457 -27.56 -25.53 -20.13
N GLY A 458 -28.88 -25.24 -20.09
CA GLY A 458 -29.78 -25.77 -19.06
C GLY A 458 -29.51 -25.25 -17.65
N ILE A 459 -28.79 -24.13 -17.49
CA ILE A 459 -28.40 -23.54 -16.19
C ILE A 459 -29.27 -22.34 -15.78
N HIS A 460 -30.28 -21.98 -16.57
CA HIS A 460 -31.18 -20.86 -16.25
C HIS A 460 -31.88 -21.01 -14.88
N HIS A 461 -32.17 -22.23 -14.43
CA HIS A 461 -32.83 -22.47 -13.13
C HIS A 461 -31.95 -22.12 -11.91
N ILE A 462 -30.62 -22.05 -12.08
CA ILE A 462 -29.65 -21.69 -11.03
C ILE A 462 -29.06 -20.28 -11.23
N ARG A 463 -29.63 -19.45 -12.11
CA ARG A 463 -29.11 -18.12 -12.47
C ARG A 463 -28.76 -17.22 -11.27
N ASP A 464 -29.59 -17.24 -10.22
CA ASP A 464 -29.45 -16.37 -9.05
C ASP A 464 -28.76 -17.08 -7.87
N SER A 465 -28.35 -18.34 -8.05
CA SER A 465 -27.59 -19.11 -7.07
C SER A 465 -26.13 -18.62 -7.01
N LEU A 466 -25.56 -18.57 -5.81
CA LEU A 466 -24.14 -18.27 -5.61
C LEU A 466 -23.28 -19.43 -6.09
N ILE A 467 -22.15 -19.13 -6.73
CA ILE A 467 -21.18 -20.16 -7.15
C ILE A 467 -20.68 -20.93 -5.93
N GLY A 468 -20.34 -20.22 -4.85
CA GLY A 468 -19.84 -20.80 -3.61
C GLY A 468 -18.38 -21.28 -3.71
N SER A 469 -17.82 -21.67 -2.56
CA SER A 469 -16.46 -22.21 -2.44
C SER A 469 -16.50 -23.60 -1.84
N GLU A 470 -15.62 -24.49 -2.27
CA GLU A 470 -15.52 -25.87 -1.75
C GLU A 470 -15.10 -25.92 -0.27
N GLU A 471 -14.40 -24.90 0.22
CA GLU A 471 -13.90 -24.80 1.61
C GLU A 471 -14.87 -24.06 2.57
N GLY A 472 -15.95 -23.47 2.06
CA GLY A 472 -16.83 -22.58 2.82
C GLY A 472 -18.06 -23.28 3.41
N ARG A 473 -18.57 -22.76 4.55
CA ARG A 473 -19.83 -23.23 5.18
C ARG A 473 -21.11 -22.99 4.34
N GLY A 474 -21.02 -22.38 3.16
CA GLY A 474 -22.18 -22.07 2.31
C GLY A 474 -22.40 -23.12 1.22
N ARG A 475 -23.66 -23.53 1.00
CA ARG A 475 -24.05 -24.35 -0.17
C ARG A 475 -23.81 -23.56 -1.46
N GLY A 476 -22.82 -23.97 -2.25
CA GLY A 476 -22.63 -23.52 -3.63
C GLY A 476 -23.43 -24.35 -4.64
N ILE A 477 -23.19 -24.12 -5.92
CA ILE A 477 -23.67 -24.95 -7.02
C ILE A 477 -22.89 -26.27 -7.09
N SER A 478 -23.45 -27.30 -7.74
CA SER A 478 -22.76 -28.58 -7.95
C SER A 478 -21.55 -28.44 -8.88
N GLY A 479 -20.60 -29.38 -8.82
CA GLY A 479 -19.43 -29.38 -9.70
C GLY A 479 -19.79 -29.42 -11.18
N GLY A 480 -20.80 -30.23 -11.57
CA GLY A 480 -21.26 -30.30 -12.96
C GLY A 480 -21.92 -29.01 -13.43
N GLU A 481 -22.68 -28.34 -12.57
CA GLU A 481 -23.23 -27.01 -12.85
C GLU A 481 -22.11 -25.97 -13.00
N LYS A 482 -21.14 -25.96 -12.09
CA LYS A 482 -19.96 -25.10 -12.15
C LYS A 482 -19.21 -25.27 -13.47
N ARG A 483 -19.05 -26.51 -13.95
CA ARG A 483 -18.45 -26.79 -15.26
C ARG A 483 -19.23 -26.16 -16.41
N ARG A 484 -20.57 -26.29 -16.39
CA ARG A 484 -21.44 -25.64 -17.40
C ARG A 484 -21.36 -24.12 -17.33
N VAL A 485 -21.21 -23.51 -16.16
CA VAL A 485 -20.99 -22.06 -16.02
C VAL A 485 -19.64 -21.64 -16.65
N GLY A 486 -18.59 -22.45 -16.50
CA GLY A 486 -17.31 -22.24 -17.17
C GLY A 486 -17.45 -22.23 -18.69
N ILE A 487 -18.19 -23.20 -19.24
CA ILE A 487 -18.53 -23.29 -20.66
C ILE A 487 -19.36 -22.07 -21.09
N ALA A 488 -20.34 -21.66 -20.27
CA ALA A 488 -21.19 -20.50 -20.53
C ALA A 488 -20.36 -19.22 -20.72
N CYS A 489 -19.37 -18.99 -19.86
CA CYS A 489 -18.52 -17.80 -19.91
C CYS A 489 -17.77 -17.64 -21.23
N GLU A 490 -17.43 -18.76 -21.90
CA GLU A 490 -16.81 -18.78 -23.23
C GLU A 490 -17.85 -18.70 -24.34
N LEU A 491 -19.00 -19.36 -24.18
CA LEU A 491 -20.08 -19.43 -25.17
C LEU A 491 -20.76 -18.08 -25.45
N VAL A 492 -20.70 -17.13 -24.51
CA VAL A 492 -21.25 -15.77 -24.67
C VAL A 492 -20.74 -15.09 -25.94
N THR A 493 -19.47 -15.32 -26.32
CA THR A 493 -18.87 -14.75 -27.54
C THR A 493 -19.27 -15.45 -28.84
N SER A 494 -20.15 -16.46 -28.77
CA SER A 494 -20.58 -17.25 -29.92
C SER A 494 -19.44 -17.88 -30.75
N PRO A 495 -18.45 -18.57 -30.15
CA PRO A 495 -17.37 -19.19 -30.92
C PRO A 495 -17.87 -20.34 -31.79
N SER A 496 -17.42 -20.43 -33.05
CA SER A 496 -17.80 -21.53 -33.94
C SER A 496 -17.12 -22.85 -33.58
N ILE A 497 -15.89 -22.77 -33.04
CA ILE A 497 -15.09 -23.91 -32.60
C ILE A 497 -14.87 -23.78 -31.09
N LEU A 498 -15.21 -24.81 -30.34
CA LEU A 498 -15.07 -24.85 -28.88
C LEU A 498 -14.10 -25.97 -28.48
N PHE A 499 -12.99 -25.60 -27.84
CA PHE A 499 -12.03 -26.53 -27.24
C PHE A 499 -12.28 -26.64 -25.73
N LEU A 500 -12.30 -27.86 -25.19
CA LEU A 500 -12.41 -28.10 -23.75
C LEU A 500 -11.36 -29.08 -23.26
N ASP A 501 -10.59 -28.69 -22.24
CA ASP A 501 -9.61 -29.58 -21.63
C ASP A 501 -10.22 -30.35 -20.45
N GLU A 502 -10.29 -31.67 -20.57
CA GLU A 502 -10.84 -32.61 -19.59
C GLU A 502 -12.17 -32.16 -18.94
N PRO A 503 -13.26 -31.98 -19.70
CA PRO A 503 -14.51 -31.45 -19.17
C PRO A 503 -15.22 -32.33 -18.14
N THR A 504 -14.79 -33.58 -17.98
CA THR A 504 -15.34 -34.54 -17.00
C THR A 504 -14.45 -34.72 -15.77
N SER A 505 -13.30 -34.02 -15.69
CA SER A 505 -12.35 -34.16 -14.59
C SER A 505 -12.95 -33.67 -13.27
N GLY A 506 -12.77 -34.42 -12.19
CA GLY A 506 -13.29 -34.07 -10.85
C GLY A 506 -14.82 -34.20 -10.69
N LEU A 507 -15.54 -34.73 -11.69
CA LEU A 507 -16.98 -34.97 -11.63
C LEU A 507 -17.30 -36.45 -11.36
N ASP A 508 -18.41 -36.70 -10.66
CA ASP A 508 -19.01 -38.02 -10.61
C ASP A 508 -19.59 -38.42 -11.97
N ALA A 509 -19.74 -39.73 -12.20
CA ALA A 509 -20.12 -40.26 -13.50
C ALA A 509 -21.45 -39.73 -14.06
N TYR A 510 -22.41 -39.43 -13.19
CA TYR A 510 -23.71 -38.90 -13.61
C TYR A 510 -23.60 -37.44 -14.07
N ASN A 511 -22.95 -36.58 -13.28
CA ASN A 511 -22.73 -35.20 -13.70
C ASN A 511 -21.80 -35.07 -14.91
N ALA A 512 -20.79 -35.94 -15.03
CA ALA A 512 -19.92 -36.03 -16.21
C ALA A 512 -20.74 -36.32 -17.48
N TYR A 513 -21.66 -37.29 -17.42
CA TYR A 513 -22.58 -37.60 -18.53
C TYR A 513 -23.42 -36.37 -18.92
N ASN A 514 -24.03 -35.70 -17.93
CA ASN A 514 -24.86 -34.50 -18.19
C ASN A 514 -24.08 -33.36 -18.84
N VAL A 515 -22.79 -33.19 -18.50
CA VAL A 515 -21.92 -32.19 -19.13
C VAL A 515 -21.64 -32.57 -20.60
N ILE A 516 -21.30 -33.83 -20.89
CA ILE A 516 -21.06 -34.29 -22.26
C ILE A 516 -22.33 -34.24 -23.11
N GLU A 517 -23.48 -34.65 -22.57
CA GLU A 517 -24.78 -34.56 -23.24
C GLU A 517 -25.12 -33.10 -23.62
N CYS A 518 -24.79 -32.15 -22.74
CA CYS A 518 -24.91 -30.73 -23.03
C CYS A 518 -23.99 -30.28 -24.19
N LEU A 519 -22.73 -30.75 -24.22
CA LEU A 519 -21.81 -30.47 -25.33
C LEU A 519 -22.27 -31.07 -26.66
N VAL A 520 -22.82 -32.29 -26.64
CA VAL A 520 -23.41 -32.95 -27.81
C VAL A 520 -24.62 -32.16 -28.32
N THR A 521 -25.47 -31.69 -27.40
CA THR A 521 -26.62 -30.83 -27.73
C THR A 521 -26.16 -29.51 -28.35
N LEU A 522 -25.09 -28.91 -27.83
CA LEU A 522 -24.47 -27.71 -28.40
C LEU A 522 -23.94 -27.95 -29.82
N ALA A 523 -23.25 -29.07 -30.04
CA ALA A 523 -22.76 -29.43 -31.36
C ALA A 523 -23.93 -29.65 -32.34
N LYS A 524 -24.85 -30.57 -32.04
CA LYS A 524 -25.91 -31.01 -32.96
C LYS A 524 -26.95 -29.95 -33.26
N THR A 525 -27.47 -29.27 -32.22
CA THR A 525 -28.56 -28.29 -32.35
C THR A 525 -28.07 -26.98 -32.94
N TYR A 526 -26.90 -26.51 -32.49
CA TYR A 526 -26.37 -25.21 -32.90
C TYR A 526 -25.29 -25.33 -33.98
N LYS A 527 -24.98 -26.51 -34.52
CA LYS A 527 -23.94 -26.71 -35.56
C LYS A 527 -22.58 -26.12 -35.17
N ARG A 528 -22.17 -26.32 -33.92
CA ARG A 528 -20.84 -25.94 -33.42
C ARG A 528 -19.87 -27.11 -33.57
N THR A 529 -18.60 -26.80 -33.73
CA THR A 529 -17.52 -27.80 -33.73
C THR A 529 -16.97 -27.90 -32.33
N VAL A 530 -17.09 -29.06 -31.69
CA VAL A 530 -16.69 -29.25 -30.29
C VAL A 530 -15.58 -30.28 -30.22
N ILE A 531 -14.45 -29.90 -29.63
CA ILE A 531 -13.26 -30.73 -29.49
C ILE A 531 -12.89 -30.77 -28.01
N PHE A 532 -12.75 -31.95 -27.43
CA PHE A 532 -12.36 -32.05 -26.03
C PHE A 532 -11.42 -33.22 -25.75
N THR A 533 -10.57 -33.07 -24.74
CA THR A 533 -9.75 -34.16 -24.21
C THR A 533 -10.54 -34.90 -23.14
N ILE A 534 -10.42 -36.23 -23.07
CA ILE A 534 -11.06 -37.02 -22.02
C ILE A 534 -10.15 -38.16 -21.55
N HIS A 535 -10.22 -38.46 -20.25
CA HIS A 535 -9.45 -39.51 -19.59
C HIS A 535 -10.41 -40.54 -18.98
N GLN A 536 -10.31 -41.80 -19.40
CA GLN A 536 -11.09 -42.95 -18.90
C GLN A 536 -12.61 -42.68 -18.78
N PRO A 537 -13.30 -42.36 -19.89
CA PRO A 537 -14.75 -42.18 -19.89
C PRO A 537 -15.52 -43.50 -19.72
N ARG A 538 -16.69 -43.42 -19.06
CA ARG A 538 -17.64 -44.54 -19.04
C ARG A 538 -18.22 -44.82 -20.42
N SER A 539 -18.62 -46.07 -20.66
CA SER A 539 -19.13 -46.53 -21.96
C SER A 539 -20.34 -45.73 -22.48
N ASN A 540 -21.19 -45.20 -21.59
CA ASN A 540 -22.31 -44.34 -21.99
C ASN A 540 -21.87 -42.97 -22.52
N ILE A 541 -20.74 -42.44 -22.06
CA ILE A 541 -20.13 -41.21 -22.58
C ILE A 541 -19.45 -41.49 -23.93
N VAL A 542 -18.76 -42.63 -24.04
CA VAL A 542 -18.07 -43.05 -25.26
C VAL A 542 -19.03 -43.20 -26.44
N ALA A 543 -20.22 -43.71 -26.19
CA ALA A 543 -21.28 -43.85 -27.20
C ALA A 543 -21.76 -42.51 -27.79
N LEU A 544 -21.41 -41.36 -27.18
CA LEU A 544 -21.78 -40.04 -27.66
C LEU A 544 -20.73 -39.42 -28.59
N PHE A 545 -19.57 -40.04 -28.80
CA PHE A 545 -18.51 -39.51 -29.65
C PHE A 545 -18.80 -39.75 -31.13
N ASP A 546 -18.72 -38.71 -31.96
CA ASP A 546 -18.82 -38.86 -33.42
C ASP A 546 -17.44 -39.22 -34.01
N ARG A 547 -16.37 -38.59 -33.50
CA ARG A 547 -14.98 -38.80 -33.94
C ARG A 547 -14.03 -39.00 -32.76
N LEU A 548 -12.96 -39.76 -33.00
CA LEU A 548 -11.94 -40.07 -32.03
C LEU A 548 -10.54 -39.80 -32.60
N VAL A 549 -9.71 -39.09 -31.82
CA VAL A 549 -8.26 -38.99 -32.01
C VAL A 549 -7.58 -39.66 -30.83
N LEU A 550 -6.91 -40.79 -31.07
CA LEU A 550 -6.17 -41.55 -30.07
C LEU A 550 -4.68 -41.26 -30.20
N LEU A 551 -4.08 -40.74 -29.13
CA LEU A 551 -2.67 -40.40 -29.06
C LEU A 551 -1.90 -41.35 -28.13
N ALA A 552 -0.69 -41.73 -28.53
CA ALA A 552 0.26 -42.46 -27.69
C ALA A 552 1.64 -41.85 -27.82
N ARG A 553 2.25 -41.45 -26.68
CA ARG A 553 3.59 -40.81 -26.62
C ARG A 553 3.82 -39.68 -27.64
N GLY A 554 2.77 -38.93 -27.99
CA GLY A 554 2.85 -37.80 -28.91
C GLY A 554 2.61 -38.13 -30.38
N GLU A 555 2.34 -39.39 -30.72
CA GLU A 555 2.05 -39.86 -32.08
C GLU A 555 0.59 -40.31 -32.21
N THR A 556 0.08 -40.32 -33.45
CA THR A 556 -1.30 -40.70 -33.75
C THR A 556 -1.42 -42.21 -33.94
N VAL A 557 -2.24 -42.85 -33.11
CA VAL A 557 -2.58 -44.27 -33.21
C VAL A 557 -3.87 -44.48 -34.00
N TYR A 558 -4.82 -43.54 -33.87
CA TYR A 558 -6.08 -43.55 -34.61
C TYR A 558 -6.61 -42.13 -34.73
N SER A 559 -7.14 -41.76 -35.90
CA SER A 559 -7.82 -40.48 -36.13
C SER A 559 -8.93 -40.71 -37.16
N GLY A 560 -10.19 -40.72 -36.73
CA GLY A 560 -11.31 -41.08 -37.60
C GLY A 560 -12.67 -41.12 -36.91
N PRO A 561 -13.74 -41.55 -37.62
CA PRO A 561 -15.06 -41.77 -37.04
C PRO A 561 -15.02 -42.80 -35.92
N PHE A 562 -15.71 -42.57 -34.80
CA PHE A 562 -15.67 -43.53 -33.68
C PHE A 562 -16.33 -44.88 -34.05
N ALA A 563 -17.36 -44.87 -34.91
CA ALA A 563 -18.03 -46.09 -35.35
C ALA A 563 -17.12 -47.10 -36.06
N GLN A 564 -16.06 -46.64 -36.73
CA GLN A 564 -15.09 -47.50 -37.44
C GLN A 564 -13.90 -47.91 -36.56
N CYS A 565 -13.83 -47.38 -35.33
CA CYS A 565 -12.69 -47.57 -34.45
C CYS A 565 -12.54 -49.05 -34.04
N GLN A 566 -13.64 -49.70 -33.64
CA GLN A 566 -13.60 -51.08 -33.19
C GLN A 566 -13.16 -52.02 -34.33
N ASP A 567 -13.80 -51.89 -35.50
CA ASP A 567 -13.48 -52.69 -36.68
C ASP A 567 -12.01 -52.54 -37.10
N TYR A 568 -11.45 -51.32 -37.01
CA TYR A 568 -10.04 -51.07 -37.30
C TYR A 568 -9.11 -51.84 -36.34
N PHE A 569 -9.33 -51.71 -35.03
CA PHE A 569 -8.49 -52.40 -34.04
C PHE A 569 -8.63 -53.92 -34.10
N ASP A 570 -9.82 -54.42 -34.42
CA ASP A 570 -10.06 -55.85 -34.66
C ASP A 570 -9.26 -56.37 -35.87
N GLN A 571 -9.17 -55.60 -36.97
CA GLN A 571 -8.41 -55.95 -38.17
C GLN A 571 -6.89 -55.99 -37.96
N ILE A 572 -6.34 -55.07 -37.17
CA ILE A 572 -4.90 -55.05 -36.85
C ILE A 572 -4.51 -56.03 -35.73
N GLY A 573 -5.46 -56.83 -35.23
CA GLY A 573 -5.22 -57.90 -34.24
C GLY A 573 -5.31 -57.47 -32.78
N TYR A 574 -5.85 -56.29 -32.49
CA TYR A 574 -6.05 -55.74 -31.15
C TYR A 574 -7.55 -55.69 -30.81
N ALA A 575 -8.19 -56.87 -30.78
CA ALA A 575 -9.63 -56.95 -30.52
C ALA A 575 -9.99 -56.70 -29.05
N CYS A 576 -11.03 -55.90 -28.83
CA CYS A 576 -11.53 -55.60 -27.48
C CYS A 576 -12.27 -56.81 -26.89
N PRO A 577 -11.91 -57.30 -25.68
CA PRO A 577 -12.62 -58.40 -25.04
C PRO A 577 -14.11 -58.07 -24.78
N PRO A 578 -15.02 -59.07 -24.87
CA PRO A 578 -16.44 -58.85 -24.63
C PRO A 578 -16.68 -58.43 -23.17
N GLY A 579 -17.51 -57.38 -23.00
CA GLY A 579 -17.82 -56.80 -21.68
C GLY A 579 -16.78 -55.81 -21.15
N PHE A 580 -15.68 -55.57 -21.89
CA PHE A 580 -14.72 -54.53 -21.56
C PHE A 580 -15.12 -53.19 -22.18
N ASN A 581 -14.86 -52.09 -21.48
CA ASN A 581 -15.11 -50.75 -22.01
C ASN A 581 -14.06 -50.42 -23.06
N ILE A 582 -14.49 -50.21 -24.31
CA ILE A 582 -13.57 -49.93 -25.43
C ILE A 582 -12.63 -48.76 -25.14
N ALA A 583 -13.09 -47.69 -24.49
CA ALA A 583 -12.22 -46.56 -24.17
C ALA A 583 -11.13 -46.91 -23.16
N ASP A 584 -11.44 -47.73 -22.15
CA ASP A 584 -10.43 -48.21 -21.20
C ASP A 584 -9.43 -49.13 -21.92
N TYR A 585 -9.91 -49.98 -22.84
CA TYR A 585 -9.05 -50.88 -23.62
C TYR A 585 -8.06 -50.10 -24.49
N LEU A 586 -8.54 -49.07 -25.17
CA LEU A 586 -7.70 -48.20 -26.00
C LEU A 586 -6.66 -47.44 -25.16
N VAL A 587 -7.04 -46.97 -23.96
CA VAL A 587 -6.09 -46.31 -23.06
C VAL A 587 -5.01 -47.30 -22.60
N ASP A 588 -5.40 -48.51 -22.18
CA ASP A 588 -4.45 -49.56 -21.76
C ASP A 588 -3.50 -49.97 -22.89
N LEU A 589 -4.03 -50.11 -24.12
CA LEU A 589 -3.23 -50.37 -25.32
C LEU A 589 -2.16 -49.28 -25.51
N THR A 590 -2.55 -48.01 -25.41
CA THR A 590 -1.60 -46.89 -25.57
C THR A 590 -0.61 -46.73 -24.40
N MET A 591 -0.92 -47.25 -23.20
CA MET A 591 0.02 -47.24 -22.07
C MET A 591 1.19 -48.19 -22.28
N HIS A 592 0.92 -49.37 -22.85
CA HIS A 592 1.93 -50.42 -23.00
C HIS A 592 2.72 -50.34 -24.31
N ALA A 593 2.22 -49.60 -25.31
CA ALA A 593 2.78 -49.55 -26.67
C ALA A 593 4.28 -49.18 -26.75
N GLY A 594 4.84 -48.45 -25.79
CA GLY A 594 6.23 -47.99 -25.89
C GLY A 594 7.26 -48.76 -25.05
N ASN A 595 6.93 -49.95 -24.54
CA ASN A 595 7.91 -50.81 -23.90
C ASN A 595 8.54 -51.74 -24.95
N VAL A 596 9.86 -51.79 -25.00
CA VAL A 596 10.59 -52.74 -25.87
C VAL A 596 10.29 -54.14 -25.39
N ALA A 597 9.76 -54.99 -26.27
CA ALA A 597 9.67 -56.42 -26.02
C ALA A 597 11.09 -56.95 -25.84
N SER A 598 11.48 -57.31 -24.61
CA SER A 598 12.65 -58.15 -24.40
C SER A 598 12.34 -59.52 -25.00
N PHE A 599 12.89 -59.79 -26.18
CA PHE A 599 13.03 -61.15 -26.68
C PHE A 599 13.82 -61.93 -25.64
N ASP A 600 13.16 -62.85 -24.95
CA ASP A 600 13.81 -63.84 -24.10
C ASP A 600 14.51 -64.82 -25.05
N ASP A 601 15.83 -64.68 -25.16
CA ASP A 601 16.68 -65.60 -25.91
C ASP A 601 16.65 -66.94 -25.19
N GLY A 602 15.98 -67.91 -25.80
CA GLY A 602 15.49 -69.12 -25.15
C GLY A 602 16.59 -69.99 -24.55
N THR A 603 16.73 -69.96 -23.23
CA THR A 603 17.36 -71.05 -22.47
C THR A 603 16.65 -71.32 -21.13
N VAL A 604 15.45 -71.91 -21.13
CA VAL A 604 15.00 -72.86 -20.08
C VAL A 604 14.01 -73.88 -20.68
N ALA A 605 14.14 -75.11 -20.22
CA ALA A 605 13.53 -76.39 -20.62
C ALA A 605 11.97 -76.44 -20.57
N PRO A 606 11.35 -77.51 -21.15
CA PRO A 606 9.99 -77.48 -21.68
C PRO A 606 8.93 -77.77 -20.61
N ASP A 607 7.85 -77.00 -20.62
CA ASP A 607 6.55 -77.46 -20.13
C ASP A 607 5.49 -77.19 -21.19
N ALA A 608 4.96 -78.28 -21.75
CA ALA A 608 3.92 -78.28 -22.76
C ALA A 608 2.54 -78.13 -22.10
N ALA A 609 1.84 -77.03 -22.38
CA ALA A 609 0.38 -77.00 -22.52
C ALA A 609 -0.14 -75.68 -23.10
N SER A 610 -0.89 -75.80 -24.20
CA SER A 610 -1.81 -74.84 -24.82
C SER A 610 -1.23 -73.69 -25.67
N VAL A 611 -1.15 -73.94 -26.99
CA VAL A 611 -1.31 -72.90 -28.01
C VAL A 611 -2.71 -73.04 -28.59
N GLY A 612 -3.61 -72.17 -28.13
CA GLY A 612 -4.88 -71.78 -28.74
C GLY A 612 -4.90 -70.24 -28.86
N PRO A 613 -5.76 -69.64 -29.68
CA PRO A 613 -5.42 -68.46 -30.47
C PRO A 613 -5.40 -67.12 -29.70
N SER A 614 -4.35 -66.33 -29.99
CA SER A 614 -4.17 -64.85 -30.03
C SER A 614 -4.83 -63.90 -29.01
N SER A 615 -5.59 -64.33 -28.02
CA SER A 615 -6.43 -63.44 -27.19
C SER A 615 -5.89 -63.15 -25.77
N THR A 616 -4.67 -63.58 -25.42
CA THR A 616 -4.14 -63.47 -24.04
C THR A 616 -3.08 -62.39 -23.83
N ARG A 617 -2.77 -61.56 -24.83
CA ARG A 617 -1.66 -60.58 -24.75
C ARG A 617 -1.85 -59.45 -23.71
N ALA A 618 -3.08 -59.15 -23.28
CA ALA A 618 -3.36 -58.03 -22.37
C ALA A 618 -3.62 -58.41 -20.90
N VAL A 619 -3.67 -59.70 -20.52
CA VAL A 619 -4.20 -60.10 -19.18
C VAL A 619 -3.12 -60.66 -18.22
N LYS A 620 -1.84 -60.70 -18.61
CA LYS A 620 -0.77 -61.30 -17.79
C LYS A 620 0.10 -60.29 -17.04
N SER A 621 -0.48 -59.46 -16.16
CA SER A 621 0.33 -58.74 -15.15
C SER A 621 -0.50 -58.18 -13.98
N ILE A 622 -1.00 -59.06 -13.11
CA ILE A 622 -1.30 -58.69 -11.71
C ILE A 622 -0.73 -59.80 -10.81
N ALA A 623 0.57 -59.73 -10.53
CA ALA A 623 1.21 -60.33 -9.34
C ALA A 623 2.68 -59.92 -9.28
N SER A 624 3.01 -58.90 -8.48
CA SER A 624 4.26 -58.82 -7.69
C SER A 624 4.37 -57.47 -6.99
N VAL A 625 3.86 -57.39 -5.76
CA VAL A 625 4.36 -56.42 -4.77
C VAL A 625 5.38 -57.17 -3.93
N SER A 626 6.63 -56.73 -4.04
CA SER A 626 7.83 -57.28 -3.42
C SER A 626 7.82 -57.18 -1.90
N ILE A 627 7.87 -58.33 -1.22
CA ILE A 627 8.33 -58.48 0.17
C ILE A 627 9.81 -58.88 0.09
N GLY A 628 10.70 -58.01 0.57
CA GLY A 628 12.12 -58.32 0.69
C GLY A 628 12.41 -58.96 2.04
N GLU A 629 12.89 -60.19 2.03
CA GLU A 629 13.50 -60.85 3.19
C GLU A 629 15.02 -60.64 3.21
N GLU A 630 15.52 -60.46 4.42
CA GLU A 630 16.90 -60.24 4.81
C GLU A 630 17.78 -61.49 4.59
N SER A 631 19.01 -61.27 4.15
CA SER A 631 20.14 -62.12 4.54
C SER A 631 21.37 -61.23 4.73
N GLY A 632 21.94 -61.28 5.94
CA GLY A 632 23.15 -60.57 6.31
C GLY A 632 24.42 -61.36 6.02
N VAL A 633 25.55 -60.66 5.95
CA VAL A 633 26.68 -60.72 6.91
C VAL A 633 27.95 -60.16 6.25
N GLU A 634 28.45 -59.08 6.87
CA GLU A 634 29.84 -58.61 7.11
C GLU A 634 30.83 -58.39 5.94
N GLY A 635 31.68 -57.34 5.94
CA GLY A 635 31.99 -56.43 7.04
C GLY A 635 32.87 -55.21 6.69
N SER A 636 32.94 -54.34 7.70
CA SER A 636 33.94 -53.32 8.07
C SER A 636 34.50 -52.38 6.97
N SER A 637 34.50 -51.05 7.13
CA SER A 637 34.98 -50.31 8.29
C SER A 637 34.71 -48.79 8.16
N SER A 638 34.52 -48.12 9.32
CA SER A 638 34.98 -46.74 9.67
C SER A 638 34.51 -45.55 8.79
N SER A 639 34.00 -44.41 9.27
CA SER A 639 33.73 -43.82 10.59
C SER A 639 32.90 -42.52 10.38
N ARG A 640 32.05 -42.20 11.37
CA ARG A 640 31.13 -41.04 11.52
C ARG A 640 31.89 -39.79 12.10
N PRO A 641 31.31 -38.58 12.34
CA PRO A 641 29.89 -38.17 12.24
C PRO A 641 29.53 -36.75 11.69
N LYS A 642 28.20 -36.59 11.53
CA LYS A 642 27.34 -35.45 11.12
C LYS A 642 27.31 -34.24 12.10
N PRO A 643 26.60 -33.14 11.77
CA PRO A 643 25.21 -32.92 12.27
C PRO A 643 24.25 -32.28 11.22
N SER A 644 22.99 -32.72 11.01
CA SER A 644 21.73 -32.57 11.78
C SER A 644 20.93 -31.25 11.61
N ARG A 645 19.80 -31.30 10.89
CA ARG A 645 18.45 -30.75 11.23
C ARG A 645 17.47 -31.12 10.09
N ARG A 646 16.38 -31.87 10.31
CA ARG A 646 15.07 -31.60 10.97
C ARG A 646 14.06 -30.94 10.02
N ASP A 647 13.21 -31.76 9.41
CA ASP A 647 11.80 -31.47 9.13
C ASP A 647 11.00 -32.48 9.98
N SER A 648 9.94 -32.23 10.74
CA SER A 648 8.84 -31.27 10.85
C SER A 648 7.56 -32.13 10.99
N VAL A 649 6.72 -31.76 11.93
CA VAL A 649 5.84 -32.65 12.74
C VAL A 649 4.60 -33.17 11.98
N LYS A 650 4.41 -32.78 10.71
CA LYS A 650 3.22 -33.13 9.93
C LYS A 650 3.20 -34.58 9.42
N ALA A 651 4.37 -35.17 9.17
CA ALA A 651 4.49 -36.57 8.74
C ALA A 651 4.22 -37.59 9.86
N ARG A 652 4.12 -37.14 11.12
CA ARG A 652 3.87 -38.00 12.28
C ARG A 652 2.38 -38.11 12.63
N GLN A 653 1.55 -37.14 12.22
CA GLN A 653 0.11 -37.14 12.54
C GLN A 653 -0.74 -37.97 11.57
N GLU A 654 -0.32 -38.19 10.32
CA GLU A 654 -1.09 -39.01 9.37
C GLU A 654 -0.90 -40.53 9.55
N ARG A 655 0.06 -40.95 10.38
CA ARG A 655 0.38 -42.38 10.60
C ARG A 655 -0.30 -43.02 11.81
N GLU A 656 -1.14 -42.30 12.56
CA GLU A 656 -1.71 -42.80 13.82
C GLU A 656 -3.26 -42.96 13.85
N LEU A 657 -3.97 -42.99 12.70
CA LEU A 657 -5.45 -43.06 12.71
C LEU A 657 -6.14 -44.35 12.25
N PHE A 658 -5.45 -45.44 11.95
CA PHE A 658 -6.13 -46.73 11.71
C PHE A 658 -5.37 -47.97 12.24
N THR A 659 -5.28 -48.13 13.56
CA THR A 659 -5.42 -49.39 14.33
C THR A 659 -5.75 -48.93 15.77
N ARG A 660 -6.56 -49.55 16.65
CA ARG A 660 -6.94 -50.94 16.89
C ARG A 660 -7.97 -50.94 18.04
N ARG A 661 -8.95 -51.85 18.04
CA ARG A 661 -9.24 -52.85 19.11
C ARG A 661 -10.73 -53.18 19.29
N LYS A 662 -10.93 -54.47 19.57
CA LYS A 662 -12.17 -55.24 19.74
C LYS A 662 -12.23 -55.78 21.18
N ASN A 663 -13.45 -56.13 21.62
CA ASN A 663 -13.91 -56.92 22.80
C ASN A 663 -14.44 -56.05 23.97
N THR A 664 -15.59 -56.31 24.62
CA THR A 664 -16.41 -57.53 24.82
C THR A 664 -17.81 -57.18 25.41
N VAL A 665 -18.86 -57.94 25.02
CA VAL A 665 -19.94 -58.55 25.84
C VAL A 665 -21.22 -57.75 26.27
N ASP A 666 -22.38 -58.40 25.94
CA ASP A 666 -23.71 -58.50 26.61
C ASP A 666 -24.96 -57.62 26.30
N THR A 667 -25.98 -58.33 25.76
CA THR A 667 -27.44 -58.37 26.12
C THR A 667 -28.51 -57.62 25.28
N ALA A 668 -29.41 -58.44 24.70
CA ALA A 668 -30.86 -58.29 24.38
C ALA A 668 -31.31 -57.17 23.39
N SER A 669 -32.35 -57.26 22.54
CA SER A 669 -33.50 -58.18 22.35
C SER A 669 -34.31 -57.77 21.08
N TYR A 670 -35.02 -58.73 20.46
CA TYR A 670 -36.23 -58.66 19.57
C TYR A 670 -36.12 -58.13 18.11
N SER A 671 -36.18 -59.02 17.10
CA SER A 671 -37.32 -59.43 16.21
C SER A 671 -37.54 -58.50 14.99
N SER A 672 -37.70 -58.92 13.72
CA SER A 672 -38.43 -60.08 13.16
C SER A 672 -38.17 -60.32 11.64
N GLY A 673 -38.24 -61.61 11.21
CA GLY A 673 -38.63 -62.25 9.90
C GLY A 673 -38.03 -61.78 8.57
N THR A 674 -37.93 -62.56 7.48
CA THR A 674 -38.22 -63.97 7.12
C THR A 674 -37.65 -64.23 5.69
N GLU A 675 -37.15 -65.46 5.42
CA GLU A 675 -37.14 -66.25 4.14
C GLU A 675 -36.48 -65.67 2.86
N GLU A 676 -35.80 -66.38 1.92
CA GLU A 676 -35.69 -67.82 1.56
C GLU A 676 -34.51 -68.06 0.56
N GLU A 677 -33.86 -69.25 0.68
CA GLU A 677 -33.27 -70.21 -0.30
C GLU A 677 -32.30 -69.86 -1.48
N ILE A 678 -31.06 -70.44 -1.49
CA ILE A 678 -30.48 -71.62 -2.25
C ILE A 678 -29.70 -71.19 -3.51
N GLY A 679 -28.50 -71.66 -3.89
CA GLY A 679 -27.55 -72.69 -3.43
C GLY A 679 -26.67 -73.12 -4.62
N ALA A 680 -25.35 -73.38 -4.42
CA ALA A 680 -24.46 -73.89 -5.46
C ALA A 680 -23.48 -74.95 -4.92
N TYR A 681 -23.39 -76.07 -5.65
CA TYR A 681 -22.62 -77.27 -5.32
C TYR A 681 -21.21 -77.30 -5.95
N LYS A 682 -20.44 -78.26 -5.45
CA LYS A 682 -18.98 -78.44 -5.44
C LYS A 682 -18.48 -79.50 -6.46
N LEU A 683 -17.15 -79.47 -6.66
CA LEU A 683 -16.15 -80.58 -6.65
C LEU A 683 -15.86 -81.45 -7.92
N SER A 684 -14.53 -81.54 -8.20
CA SER A 684 -13.70 -82.78 -8.21
C SER A 684 -13.30 -83.50 -9.53
N ALA A 685 -11.99 -83.44 -9.81
CA ALA A 685 -10.98 -84.49 -10.15
C ALA A 685 -11.16 -85.53 -11.28
N GLN A 686 -10.15 -85.68 -12.16
CA GLN A 686 -9.39 -86.94 -12.43
C GLN A 686 -8.27 -86.82 -13.50
N THR A 687 -7.36 -87.80 -13.45
CA THR A 687 -6.03 -88.04 -14.08
C THR A 687 -6.05 -88.62 -15.52
N PRO A 688 -4.89 -88.77 -16.22
CA PRO A 688 -4.76 -88.69 -17.69
C PRO A 688 -4.47 -90.03 -18.43
N GLY A 689 -4.55 -90.00 -19.76
CA GLY A 689 -3.82 -90.96 -20.61
C GLY A 689 -4.23 -91.00 -22.09
N VAL A 690 -3.23 -91.29 -22.92
CA VAL A 690 -3.23 -91.82 -24.31
C VAL A 690 -2.98 -90.82 -25.45
N VAL A 691 -1.81 -90.99 -26.09
CA VAL A 691 -1.40 -90.48 -27.41
C VAL A 691 -1.42 -91.66 -28.40
N PRO A 692 -1.83 -91.46 -29.67
CA PRO A 692 -0.94 -91.77 -30.81
C PRO A 692 -1.21 -90.84 -32.05
N PRO A 693 -0.62 -91.07 -33.25
CA PRO A 693 0.72 -90.68 -33.64
C PRO A 693 0.76 -89.75 -34.89
N GLN A 694 1.98 -89.33 -35.23
CA GLN A 694 2.39 -88.40 -36.30
C GLN A 694 1.99 -88.84 -37.73
N ILE A 695 1.73 -87.86 -38.59
CA ILE A 695 1.84 -87.93 -40.05
C ILE A 695 2.67 -86.73 -40.53
N LEU A 696 3.63 -87.01 -41.43
CA LEU A 696 4.52 -86.08 -42.14
C LEU A 696 3.76 -85.20 -43.16
N GLU A 697 4.22 -83.97 -43.36
CA GLU A 697 4.74 -83.43 -44.63
C GLU A 697 5.05 -81.92 -44.49
N ASP A 698 6.32 -81.56 -44.75
CA ASP A 698 6.80 -80.21 -45.15
C ASP A 698 6.56 -80.03 -46.67
N PRO A 699 6.67 -78.85 -47.34
CA PRO A 699 7.32 -77.60 -46.92
C PRO A 699 6.62 -76.27 -47.35
N ASP A 700 7.26 -75.15 -46.98
CA ASP A 700 7.19 -73.79 -47.57
C ASP A 700 5.94 -72.92 -47.30
N ASP A 701 6.04 -72.08 -46.26
CA ASP A 701 5.89 -70.63 -46.42
C ASP A 701 6.56 -69.92 -45.22
N THR A 702 7.76 -69.40 -45.45
CA THR A 702 8.45 -68.53 -44.49
C THR A 702 7.67 -67.21 -44.34
N PRO A 703 7.33 -66.76 -43.12
CA PRO A 703 6.87 -65.39 -42.92
C PRO A 703 8.03 -64.39 -43.14
N PRO A 704 7.75 -63.14 -43.55
CA PRO A 704 8.79 -62.17 -43.87
C PRO A 704 9.58 -61.76 -42.62
N ALA A 705 10.79 -61.25 -42.88
CA ALA A 705 11.78 -60.85 -41.89
C ALA A 705 11.23 -59.92 -40.80
N ALA A 706 11.69 -60.19 -39.57
CA ALA A 706 11.37 -59.45 -38.35
C ALA A 706 11.59 -57.93 -38.51
N ILE A 707 10.53 -57.15 -38.26
CA ILE A 707 10.63 -55.71 -38.02
C ILE A 707 10.96 -55.53 -36.54
N SER A 708 12.18 -55.08 -36.25
CA SER A 708 12.60 -54.64 -34.93
C SER A 708 11.96 -53.27 -34.59
N GLY A 709 10.67 -53.27 -34.27
CA GLY A 709 9.91 -52.08 -33.85
C GLY A 709 9.28 -52.26 -32.48
N THR A 710 9.03 -51.16 -31.76
CA THR A 710 8.17 -51.17 -30.57
C THR A 710 6.71 -51.37 -30.98
N ASP A 711 5.85 -51.87 -30.06
CA ASP A 711 4.41 -52.02 -30.35
C ASP A 711 3.77 -50.70 -30.83
N LEU A 712 4.30 -49.55 -30.37
CA LEU A 712 3.90 -48.22 -30.82
C LEU A 712 4.21 -47.98 -32.30
N ASP A 713 5.39 -48.38 -32.78
CA ASP A 713 5.79 -48.21 -34.18
C ASP A 713 4.86 -49.04 -35.10
N ILE A 714 4.44 -50.22 -34.64
CA ILE A 714 3.48 -51.08 -35.36
C ILE A 714 2.12 -50.38 -35.42
N LEU A 715 1.61 -49.88 -34.30
CA LEU A 715 0.32 -49.18 -34.24
C LEU A 715 0.29 -47.92 -35.11
N VAL A 716 1.35 -47.12 -35.09
CA VAL A 716 1.47 -45.87 -35.87
C VAL A 716 1.64 -46.17 -37.36
N SER A 717 2.49 -47.14 -37.73
CA SER A 717 2.67 -47.52 -39.14
C SER A 717 1.41 -48.14 -39.73
N SER A 718 0.69 -48.97 -38.96
CA SER A 718 -0.59 -49.57 -39.36
C SER A 718 -1.65 -48.49 -39.62
N PHE A 719 -1.72 -47.46 -38.77
CA PHE A 719 -2.63 -46.35 -38.98
C PHE A 719 -2.29 -45.56 -40.24
N ASN A 720 -1.01 -45.20 -40.44
CA ASN A 720 -0.58 -44.43 -41.60
C ASN A 720 -0.81 -45.17 -42.94
N GLN A 721 -0.84 -46.50 -42.93
CA GLN A 721 -1.14 -47.33 -44.12
C GLN A 721 -2.63 -47.65 -44.28
N SER A 722 -3.48 -47.30 -43.31
CA SER A 722 -4.90 -47.63 -43.32
C SER A 722 -5.72 -46.77 -44.27
N ASP A 723 -6.85 -47.31 -44.74
CA ASP A 723 -7.84 -46.59 -45.55
C ASP A 723 -8.44 -45.38 -44.81
N ILE A 724 -8.45 -45.41 -43.47
CA ILE A 724 -8.97 -44.31 -42.64
C ILE A 724 -8.04 -43.10 -42.71
N ALA A 725 -6.73 -43.33 -42.68
CA ALA A 725 -5.73 -42.26 -42.78
C ALA A 725 -5.70 -41.66 -44.19
N SER A 726 -5.75 -42.49 -45.25
CA SER A 726 -5.82 -41.99 -46.63
C SER A 726 -7.10 -41.21 -46.89
N SER A 727 -8.26 -41.73 -46.47
CA SER A 727 -9.56 -41.04 -46.57
C SER A 727 -9.56 -39.69 -45.85
N THR A 728 -8.99 -39.63 -44.64
CA THR A 728 -8.88 -38.37 -43.89
C THR A 728 -7.98 -37.36 -44.62
N HIS A 729 -6.89 -37.81 -45.23
CA HIS A 729 -6.01 -36.95 -46.03
C HIS A 729 -6.72 -36.44 -47.29
N ASP A 730 -7.42 -37.32 -48.02
CA ASP A 730 -8.19 -36.94 -49.21
C ASP A 730 -9.29 -35.93 -48.89
N GLU A 731 -9.98 -36.08 -47.75
CA GLU A 731 -10.97 -35.12 -47.27
C GLU A 731 -10.36 -33.73 -46.98
N ILE A 732 -9.17 -33.70 -46.36
CA ILE A 732 -8.45 -32.44 -46.10
C ILE A 732 -8.09 -31.76 -47.43
N GLN A 733 -7.53 -32.50 -48.38
CA GLN A 733 -7.15 -31.97 -49.70
C GLN A 733 -8.38 -31.49 -50.49
N GLN A 734 -9.50 -32.23 -50.42
CA GLN A 734 -10.75 -31.82 -51.05
C GLN A 734 -11.30 -30.52 -50.45
N ALA A 735 -11.22 -30.35 -49.13
CA ALA A 735 -11.65 -29.13 -48.46
C ALA A 735 -10.78 -27.92 -48.83
N ILE A 736 -9.46 -28.10 -48.93
CA ILE A 736 -8.52 -27.06 -49.37
C ILE A 736 -8.81 -26.67 -50.83
N ALA A 737 -8.94 -27.66 -51.73
CA ALA A 737 -9.25 -27.40 -53.15
C ALA A 737 -10.61 -26.70 -53.34
N ALA A 738 -11.62 -27.08 -52.54
CA ALA A 738 -12.92 -26.41 -52.54
C ALA A 738 -12.81 -24.94 -52.12
N ALA A 739 -12.05 -24.64 -51.07
CA ALA A 739 -11.81 -23.28 -50.60
C ALA A 739 -11.05 -22.42 -51.62
N GLU A 740 -10.00 -22.97 -52.24
CA GLU A 740 -9.25 -22.29 -53.32
C GLU A 740 -10.13 -22.00 -54.54
N SER A 741 -11.04 -22.92 -54.88
CA SER A 741 -11.98 -22.72 -55.99
C SER A 741 -13.03 -21.64 -55.70
N ALA A 742 -13.49 -21.53 -54.44
CA ALA A 742 -14.47 -20.55 -54.01
C ALA A 742 -13.90 -19.11 -53.96
N ASN A 743 -12.61 -18.97 -53.62
CA ASN A 743 -11.93 -17.67 -53.57
C ASN A 743 -11.37 -17.18 -54.91
N GLY A 744 -11.42 -18.04 -55.95
CA GLY A 744 -10.87 -17.74 -57.27
C GLY A 744 -9.34 -17.79 -57.31
N ARG A 745 -8.78 -18.32 -58.40
CA ARG A 745 -7.34 -18.25 -58.67
C ARG A 745 -6.93 -16.79 -58.86
N ASN A 746 -6.14 -16.24 -57.93
CA ASN A 746 -5.30 -15.08 -58.18
C ASN A 746 -4.19 -15.45 -59.19
N ALA A 747 -4.59 -15.64 -60.45
CA ALA A 747 -3.70 -15.68 -61.58
C ALA A 747 -3.58 -14.25 -62.13
N ASN A 748 -2.72 -13.46 -61.47
CA ASN A 748 -1.84 -12.45 -62.05
C ASN A 748 -1.23 -11.63 -60.91
N GLY A 749 0.10 -11.73 -60.75
CA GLY A 749 0.84 -10.75 -59.96
C GLY A 749 0.60 -9.34 -60.51
N TYR A 750 0.50 -8.38 -59.59
CA TYR A 750 0.11 -6.96 -59.75
C TYR A 750 -1.39 -6.67 -59.63
N SER A 751 -1.77 -6.15 -58.47
CA SER A 751 -2.68 -5.00 -58.35
C SER A 751 -2.35 -4.22 -57.08
N ALA A 752 -2.00 -2.95 -57.28
CA ALA A 752 -1.81 -1.93 -56.27
C ALA A 752 -3.15 -1.24 -55.93
N ASP A 753 -3.29 -0.80 -54.69
CA ASP A 753 -4.25 0.21 -54.20
C ASP A 753 -5.70 0.11 -54.71
N GLY A 754 -6.46 -0.79 -54.10
CA GLY A 754 -7.92 -0.73 -53.97
C GLY A 754 -8.31 -1.27 -52.59
N PRO A 755 -9.44 -0.85 -52.00
CA PRO A 755 -9.80 -1.27 -50.65
C PRO A 755 -10.12 -2.77 -50.70
N ASN A 756 -9.13 -3.58 -50.31
CA ASN A 756 -9.28 -5.01 -50.14
C ASN A 756 -10.35 -5.28 -49.09
N VAL A 757 -11.59 -5.42 -49.53
CA VAL A 757 -12.60 -6.15 -48.78
C VAL A 757 -12.20 -7.61 -48.88
N HIS A 758 -11.20 -8.00 -48.09
CA HIS A 758 -11.10 -9.37 -47.62
C HIS A 758 -12.42 -9.62 -46.87
N VAL A 759 -13.40 -10.20 -47.57
CA VAL A 759 -14.52 -10.87 -46.92
C VAL A 759 -13.89 -12.10 -46.28
N SER A 760 -13.24 -11.92 -45.14
CA SER A 760 -12.73 -13.03 -44.35
C SER A 760 -13.92 -13.94 -44.07
N VAL A 761 -13.76 -15.23 -44.38
CA VAL A 761 -14.72 -16.30 -44.06
C VAL A 761 -15.09 -16.27 -42.56
N VAL A 762 -14.18 -15.72 -41.76
CA VAL A 762 -14.31 -15.30 -40.38
C VAL A 762 -14.82 -13.86 -40.31
N GLY A 763 -16.01 -13.58 -39.76
CA GLY A 763 -16.61 -12.24 -39.73
C GLY A 763 -15.72 -11.11 -39.15
N LYS A 764 -16.09 -9.84 -39.40
CA LYS A 764 -15.36 -8.66 -38.90
C LYS A 764 -15.11 -8.75 -37.39
N GLY A 765 -13.85 -8.63 -36.97
CA GLY A 765 -13.48 -8.51 -35.56
C GLY A 765 -14.13 -7.28 -34.92
N TYR A 766 -14.73 -7.46 -33.73
CA TYR A 766 -15.49 -6.42 -33.05
C TYR A 766 -14.59 -5.46 -32.24
N ALA A 767 -15.00 -4.19 -32.16
CA ALA A 767 -14.35 -3.21 -31.31
C ALA A 767 -14.51 -3.58 -29.83
N ARG A 768 -13.38 -3.86 -29.16
CA ARG A 768 -13.34 -4.20 -27.73
C ARG A 768 -13.71 -3.00 -26.85
N VAL A 769 -14.14 -3.30 -25.63
CA VAL A 769 -14.46 -2.30 -24.61
C VAL A 769 -13.21 -1.51 -24.22
N GLY A 770 -13.31 -0.19 -24.13
CA GLY A 770 -12.18 0.68 -23.73
C GLY A 770 -11.78 0.53 -22.27
N TYR A 771 -10.55 0.95 -21.92
CA TYR A 771 -9.97 0.74 -20.58
C TYR A 771 -10.80 1.31 -19.42
N LEU A 772 -11.40 2.49 -19.58
CA LEU A 772 -12.24 3.09 -18.53
C LEU A 772 -13.46 2.22 -18.21
N ARG A 773 -14.12 1.69 -19.24
CA ARG A 773 -15.31 0.84 -19.05
C ARG A 773 -14.92 -0.54 -18.50
N GLN A 774 -13.77 -1.09 -18.91
CA GLN A 774 -13.21 -2.29 -18.27
C GLN A 774 -12.94 -2.05 -16.77
N PHE A 775 -12.31 -0.94 -16.42
CA PHE A 775 -12.06 -0.55 -15.03
C PHE A 775 -13.38 -0.46 -14.25
N ILE A 776 -14.40 0.26 -14.75
CA ILE A 776 -15.70 0.37 -14.07
C ILE A 776 -16.34 -1.01 -13.84
N ILE A 777 -16.35 -1.90 -14.83
CA ILE A 777 -16.92 -3.24 -14.70
C ILE A 777 -16.16 -4.05 -13.65
N LEU A 778 -14.83 -4.03 -13.69
CA LEU A 778 -13.98 -4.74 -12.74
C LEU A 778 -14.11 -4.17 -11.32
N SER A 779 -14.19 -2.84 -11.19
CA SER A 779 -14.46 -2.12 -9.96
C SER A 779 -15.80 -2.51 -9.34
N GLN A 780 -16.86 -2.59 -10.14
CA GLN A 780 -18.17 -3.07 -9.68
C GLN A 780 -18.11 -4.53 -9.23
N ARG A 781 -17.39 -5.39 -9.97
CA ARG A 781 -17.17 -6.80 -9.62
C ARG A 781 -16.42 -6.94 -8.29
N THR A 782 -15.32 -6.19 -8.10
CA THR A 782 -14.53 -6.22 -6.87
C THR A 782 -15.28 -5.64 -5.69
N TRP A 783 -16.04 -4.56 -5.88
CA TRP A 783 -16.89 -3.97 -4.85
C TRP A 783 -17.97 -4.95 -4.38
N LYS A 784 -18.68 -5.60 -5.32
CA LYS A 784 -19.66 -6.65 -4.99
C LYS A 784 -19.03 -7.80 -4.21
N ASN A 785 -17.84 -8.24 -4.62
CA ASN A 785 -17.10 -9.29 -3.91
C ASN A 785 -16.76 -8.88 -2.48
N LEU A 786 -16.18 -7.69 -2.29
CA LEU A 786 -15.80 -7.16 -0.99
C LEU A 786 -17.01 -7.00 -0.05
N TYR A 787 -18.10 -6.48 -0.59
CA TYR A 787 -19.31 -6.22 0.17
C TYR A 787 -20.05 -7.50 0.61
N ARG A 788 -20.09 -8.53 -0.26
CA ARG A 788 -20.72 -9.82 0.07
C ARG A 788 -19.87 -10.68 1.00
N ASN A 789 -18.55 -10.44 1.04
CA ASN A 789 -17.62 -11.03 2.01
C ASN A 789 -17.05 -9.95 2.97
N PRO A 790 -17.88 -9.33 3.82
CA PRO A 790 -17.47 -8.20 4.63
C PRO A 790 -16.61 -8.59 5.84
N MET A 791 -16.38 -9.90 6.08
CA MET A 791 -15.68 -10.39 7.27
C MET A 791 -14.31 -9.73 7.42
N LEU A 792 -13.52 -9.68 6.34
CA LEU A 792 -12.19 -9.07 6.38
C LEU A 792 -12.23 -7.58 6.74
N MET A 793 -13.16 -6.82 6.13
CA MET A 793 -13.33 -5.39 6.37
C MET A 793 -13.81 -5.11 7.80
N LEU A 794 -14.82 -5.85 8.26
CA LEU A 794 -15.38 -5.70 9.61
C LEU A 794 -14.34 -6.04 10.68
N THR A 795 -13.54 -7.08 10.47
CA THR A 795 -12.44 -7.44 11.37
C THR A 795 -11.40 -6.33 11.47
N HIS A 796 -10.99 -5.71 10.35
CA HIS A 796 -10.06 -4.58 10.38
C HIS A 796 -10.63 -3.36 11.13
N TYR A 797 -11.93 -3.05 10.98
CA TYR A 797 -12.55 -1.92 11.68
C TYR A 797 -12.70 -2.18 13.18
N ALA A 798 -13.16 -3.38 13.53
CA ALA A 798 -13.29 -3.79 14.93
C ALA A 798 -11.95 -3.80 15.66
N ILE A 799 -10.90 -4.35 15.03
CA ILE A 799 -9.54 -4.36 15.58
C ILE A 799 -9.01 -2.94 15.74
N ALA A 800 -9.20 -2.06 14.75
CA ALA A 800 -8.74 -0.68 14.85
C ALA A 800 -9.40 0.08 16.01
N ILE A 801 -10.73 -0.04 16.19
CA ILE A 801 -11.44 0.60 17.31
C ILE A 801 -10.99 0.03 18.66
N LEU A 802 -10.89 -1.30 18.77
CA LEU A 802 -10.47 -1.96 20.02
C LEU A 802 -9.04 -1.55 20.40
N LEU A 803 -8.11 -1.54 19.45
CA LEU A 803 -6.74 -1.12 19.67
C LEU A 803 -6.63 0.37 19.98
N ALA A 804 -7.47 1.22 19.38
CA ALA A 804 -7.52 2.64 19.67
C ALA A 804 -7.94 2.90 21.12
N VAL A 805 -9.02 2.26 21.57
CA VAL A 805 -9.51 2.40 22.95
C VAL A 805 -8.51 1.82 23.95
N LEU A 806 -7.92 0.66 23.65
CA LEU A 806 -6.89 0.06 24.51
C LEU A 806 -5.66 0.96 24.64
N SER A 807 -5.12 1.44 23.52
CA SER A 807 -3.94 2.31 23.51
C SER A 807 -4.24 3.66 24.15
N GLY A 808 -5.42 4.24 23.88
CA GLY A 808 -5.87 5.48 24.50
C GLY A 808 -6.10 5.35 26.00
N PHE A 809 -6.50 4.17 26.50
CA PHE A 809 -6.61 3.88 27.92
C PHE A 809 -5.24 3.74 28.59
N LEU A 810 -4.29 3.05 27.95
CA LEU A 810 -2.95 2.83 28.50
C LEU A 810 -2.12 4.14 28.58
N PHE A 811 -2.29 5.02 27.60
CA PHE A 811 -1.60 6.32 27.51
C PHE A 811 -2.54 7.49 27.80
N TYR A 812 -3.54 7.29 28.67
CA TYR A 812 -4.55 8.29 28.97
C TYR A 812 -3.95 9.50 29.68
N GLY A 813 -4.19 10.70 29.15
CA GLY A 813 -3.79 11.97 29.76
C GLY A 813 -2.27 12.14 29.91
N LEU A 814 -1.59 12.34 28.79
CA LEU A 814 -0.14 12.59 28.75
C LEU A 814 0.21 13.91 29.46
N THR A 815 1.22 13.85 30.32
CA THR A 815 1.77 14.99 31.07
C THR A 815 2.92 15.66 30.31
N ASP A 816 3.22 16.93 30.58
CA ASP A 816 4.28 17.70 29.92
C ASP A 816 5.63 17.64 30.68
N ASP A 817 5.95 16.46 31.20
CA ASP A 817 7.18 16.13 31.93
C ASP A 817 8.05 15.14 31.14
N ILE A 818 9.28 14.90 31.61
CA ILE A 818 10.19 13.92 30.95
C ILE A 818 9.55 12.52 30.84
N PRO A 819 8.91 11.95 31.88
CA PRO A 819 8.12 10.73 31.76
C PRO A 819 7.02 10.79 30.69
N GLY A 820 6.29 11.91 30.61
CA GLY A 820 5.28 12.16 29.59
C GLY A 820 5.84 12.19 28.17
N PHE A 821 7.05 12.72 27.96
CA PHE A 821 7.75 12.62 26.68
C PHE A 821 8.08 11.16 26.31
N GLN A 822 8.56 10.36 27.26
CA GLN A 822 8.80 8.93 27.03
C GLN A 822 7.51 8.18 26.68
N ASN A 823 6.39 8.53 27.33
CA ASN A 823 5.08 7.96 27.01
C ASN A 823 4.60 8.34 25.61
N ARG A 824 4.86 9.56 25.13
CA ARG A 824 4.60 9.98 23.73
C ARG A 824 5.40 9.16 22.72
N LEU A 825 6.70 8.96 22.97
CA LEU A 825 7.55 8.09 22.14
C LEU A 825 7.00 6.66 22.10
N GLY A 826 6.63 6.10 23.25
CA GLY A 826 6.06 4.77 23.36
C GLY A 826 4.72 4.63 22.62
N LEU A 827 3.85 5.63 22.73
CA LEU A 827 2.56 5.70 22.05
C LEU A 827 2.73 5.64 20.53
N PHE A 828 3.53 6.54 19.94
CA PHE A 828 3.72 6.59 18.49
C PHE A 828 4.39 5.32 17.96
N PHE A 829 5.38 4.78 18.69
CA PHE A 829 6.03 3.54 18.30
C PHE A 829 5.05 2.36 18.30
N PHE A 830 4.22 2.25 19.33
CA PHE A 830 3.24 1.17 19.45
C PHE A 830 2.13 1.25 18.39
N VAL A 831 1.63 2.47 18.13
CA VAL A 831 0.62 2.75 17.09
C VAL A 831 1.13 2.38 15.71
N LEU A 832 2.35 2.79 15.35
CA LEU A 832 2.96 2.45 14.07
C LEU A 832 3.21 0.94 13.95
N ALA A 833 3.67 0.28 15.01
CA ALA A 833 3.89 -1.17 15.01
C ALA A 833 2.59 -1.94 14.75
N LEU A 834 1.51 -1.62 15.47
CA LEU A 834 0.21 -2.28 15.30
C LEU A 834 -0.33 -2.15 13.87
N PHE A 835 -0.29 -0.95 13.30
CA PHE A 835 -0.74 -0.75 11.93
C PHE A 835 0.18 -1.41 10.91
N GLY A 836 1.50 -1.27 11.09
CA GLY A 836 2.49 -1.88 10.22
C GLY A 836 2.25 -3.39 10.05
N PHE A 837 2.11 -4.13 11.16
CA PHE A 837 1.83 -5.57 11.08
C PHE A 837 0.41 -5.89 10.59
N SER A 838 -0.58 -5.01 10.83
CA SER A 838 -1.94 -5.17 10.27
C SER A 838 -1.97 -5.12 8.74
N THR A 839 -0.96 -4.50 8.09
CA THR A 839 -0.85 -4.46 6.63
C THR A 839 -0.44 -5.77 5.97
N LEU A 840 -0.01 -6.78 6.72
CA LEU A 840 0.32 -8.10 6.19
C LEU A 840 -0.87 -8.76 5.47
N THR A 841 -2.11 -8.36 5.78
CA THR A 841 -3.29 -8.85 5.06
C THR A 841 -3.30 -8.43 3.57
N SER A 842 -2.54 -7.41 3.15
CA SER A 842 -2.42 -7.04 1.72
C SER A 842 -1.62 -8.05 0.91
N LEU A 843 -0.85 -8.94 1.55
CA LEU A 843 -0.11 -10.02 0.87
C LEU A 843 -1.03 -11.02 0.16
N THR A 844 -2.24 -11.23 0.68
CA THR A 844 -3.16 -12.27 0.19
C THR A 844 -4.15 -11.77 -0.87
N VAL A 845 -4.22 -10.45 -1.07
CA VAL A 845 -5.17 -9.78 -1.97
C VAL A 845 -5.02 -10.25 -3.42
N PHE A 846 -3.78 -10.40 -3.89
CA PHE A 846 -3.51 -10.85 -5.25
C PHE A 846 -3.25 -12.37 -5.32
N SER A 847 -2.66 -12.97 -4.29
CA SER A 847 -2.29 -14.40 -4.33
C SER A 847 -3.52 -15.32 -4.42
N SER A 848 -4.62 -14.94 -3.77
CA SER A 848 -5.89 -15.70 -3.80
C SER A 848 -6.58 -15.70 -5.16
N GLU A 849 -6.53 -14.60 -5.92
CA GLU A 849 -7.20 -14.47 -7.23
C GLU A 849 -6.25 -14.60 -8.42
N ARG A 850 -4.98 -14.91 -8.18
CA ARG A 850 -3.95 -15.00 -9.22
C ARG A 850 -4.34 -15.95 -10.36
N LEU A 851 -4.89 -17.11 -10.03
CA LEU A 851 -5.25 -18.14 -11.02
C LEU A 851 -6.39 -17.66 -11.93
N LEU A 852 -7.40 -17.01 -11.34
CA LEU A 852 -8.48 -16.35 -12.09
C LEU A 852 -7.92 -15.26 -13.02
N PHE A 853 -7.04 -14.39 -12.53
CA PHE A 853 -6.42 -13.34 -13.33
C PHE A 853 -5.62 -13.90 -14.51
N THR A 854 -4.81 -14.94 -14.30
CA THR A 854 -4.02 -15.55 -15.38
C THR A 854 -4.89 -16.18 -16.46
N ARG A 855 -6.01 -16.79 -16.06
CA ARG A 855 -7.00 -17.41 -16.96
C ARG A 855 -7.76 -16.38 -17.78
N GLU A 856 -8.38 -15.38 -17.14
CA GLU A 856 -9.14 -14.33 -17.82
C GLU A 856 -8.24 -13.52 -18.79
N ARG A 857 -6.96 -13.36 -18.45
CA ARG A 857 -5.96 -12.77 -19.34
C ARG A 857 -5.55 -13.69 -20.50
N ALA A 858 -5.57 -15.02 -20.34
CA ALA A 858 -5.37 -15.99 -21.44
C ALA A 858 -6.45 -15.84 -22.50
N ASN A 859 -7.69 -15.69 -22.05
CA ASN A 859 -8.85 -15.58 -22.93
C ASN A 859 -9.16 -14.12 -23.34
N GLY A 860 -8.31 -13.17 -22.94
CA GLY A 860 -8.36 -11.78 -23.43
C GLY A 860 -9.51 -10.93 -22.87
N TYR A 861 -9.95 -11.17 -21.63
CA TYR A 861 -11.07 -10.46 -21.00
C TYR A 861 -10.80 -8.96 -20.78
N TYR A 862 -9.60 -8.58 -20.33
CA TYR A 862 -9.24 -7.20 -19.99
C TYR A 862 -7.73 -6.96 -20.00
N ALA A 863 -7.34 -5.68 -19.93
CA ALA A 863 -5.94 -5.31 -19.76
C ALA A 863 -5.47 -5.43 -18.29
N PRO A 864 -4.18 -5.75 -18.03
CA PRO A 864 -3.67 -5.91 -16.67
C PRO A 864 -3.85 -4.67 -15.79
N ILE A 865 -3.64 -3.49 -16.38
CA ILE A 865 -3.71 -2.23 -15.66
C ILE A 865 -5.09 -1.96 -15.09
N THR A 866 -6.17 -2.31 -15.81
CA THR A 866 -7.54 -2.07 -15.36
C THR A 866 -7.92 -2.99 -14.21
N TYR A 867 -7.43 -4.24 -14.21
CA TYR A 867 -7.63 -5.16 -13.08
C TYR A 867 -6.81 -4.75 -11.86
N PHE A 868 -5.53 -4.42 -12.04
CA PHE A 868 -4.68 -3.97 -10.95
C PHE A 868 -5.23 -2.70 -10.30
N ALA A 869 -5.57 -1.69 -11.09
CA ALA A 869 -6.12 -0.44 -10.57
C ALA A 869 -7.44 -0.66 -9.81
N ALA A 870 -8.35 -1.48 -10.36
CA ALA A 870 -9.60 -1.80 -9.68
C ALA A 870 -9.33 -2.49 -8.33
N LYS A 871 -8.44 -3.48 -8.31
CA LYS A 871 -8.11 -4.21 -7.09
C LYS A 871 -7.44 -3.35 -6.03
N VAL A 872 -6.44 -2.57 -6.41
CA VAL A 872 -5.71 -1.68 -5.50
C VAL A 872 -6.63 -0.63 -4.91
N LEU A 873 -7.53 -0.03 -5.70
CA LEU A 873 -8.47 0.98 -5.21
C LEU A 873 -9.40 0.44 -4.10
N PHE A 874 -9.97 -0.74 -4.32
CA PHE A 874 -10.91 -1.35 -3.37
C PHE A 874 -10.25 -2.10 -2.21
N ASP A 875 -8.94 -2.31 -2.26
CA ASP A 875 -8.13 -2.68 -1.09
C ASP A 875 -7.80 -1.42 -0.26
N ILE A 876 -7.25 -0.40 -0.92
CA ILE A 876 -6.75 0.83 -0.28
C ILE A 876 -7.86 1.58 0.47
N ILE A 877 -8.97 1.92 -0.20
CA ILE A 877 -9.96 2.83 0.41
C ILE A 877 -10.60 2.20 1.65
N PRO A 878 -11.22 1.00 1.56
CA PRO A 878 -11.93 0.45 2.71
C PRO A 878 -10.98 -0.09 3.77
N LEU A 879 -9.87 -0.75 3.40
CA LEU A 879 -9.04 -1.48 4.36
C LEU A 879 -7.81 -0.73 4.85
N ARG A 880 -7.37 0.34 4.15
CA ARG A 880 -6.11 1.05 4.48
C ARG A 880 -6.29 2.52 4.85
N ILE A 881 -7.33 3.18 4.37
CA ILE A 881 -7.59 4.59 4.72
C ILE A 881 -8.50 4.71 5.95
N ILE A 882 -9.61 3.98 5.98
CA ILE A 882 -10.61 4.10 7.04
C ILE A 882 -10.10 3.67 8.43
N PRO A 883 -9.39 2.52 8.60
CA PRO A 883 -8.98 2.09 9.94
C PRO A 883 -8.02 3.06 10.66
N PRO A 884 -6.97 3.62 10.02
CA PRO A 884 -6.15 4.66 10.63
C PRO A 884 -6.91 5.92 11.02
N ILE A 885 -7.89 6.34 10.20
CA ILE A 885 -8.74 7.50 10.51
C ILE A 885 -9.58 7.23 11.77
N LEU A 886 -10.25 6.07 11.84
CA LEU A 886 -11.06 5.69 13.00
C LEU A 886 -10.22 5.60 14.28
N MET A 887 -9.06 4.96 14.20
CA MET A 887 -8.18 4.81 15.34
C MET A 887 -7.58 6.14 15.78
N GLY A 888 -7.07 6.95 14.86
CA GLY A 888 -6.49 8.25 15.17
C GLY A 888 -7.52 9.23 15.73
N ALA A 889 -8.75 9.22 15.22
CA ALA A 889 -9.84 10.04 15.75
C ALA A 889 -10.17 9.71 17.21
N ILE A 890 -10.15 8.43 17.60
CA ILE A 890 -10.38 8.00 19.00
C ILE A 890 -9.15 8.28 19.86
N LEU A 891 -7.96 7.90 19.38
CA LEU A 891 -6.73 7.90 20.15
C LEU A 891 -6.28 9.32 20.52
N TYR A 892 -6.29 10.24 19.56
CA TYR A 892 -5.73 11.59 19.70
C TYR A 892 -6.34 12.37 20.88
N PRO A 893 -7.69 12.49 21.01
CA PRO A 893 -8.29 13.16 22.16
C PRO A 893 -8.19 12.35 23.46
N MET A 894 -8.11 11.00 23.40
CA MET A 894 -7.98 10.16 24.61
C MET A 894 -6.62 10.31 25.30
N THR A 895 -5.55 10.42 24.52
CA THR A 895 -4.19 10.54 25.07
C THR A 895 -3.85 11.97 25.49
N GLY A 896 -4.63 12.96 25.05
CA GLY A 896 -4.37 14.37 25.40
C GLY A 896 -3.17 14.95 24.66
N LEU A 897 -3.00 14.60 23.37
CA LEU A 897 -2.03 15.25 22.49
C LEU A 897 -2.42 16.73 22.26
N VAL A 898 -1.52 17.52 21.67
CA VAL A 898 -1.73 18.96 21.44
C VAL A 898 -3.08 19.23 20.79
N ALA A 899 -3.96 19.99 21.44
CA ALA A 899 -5.34 20.18 21.00
C ALA A 899 -5.47 21.24 19.90
N ASP A 900 -4.81 21.00 18.76
CA ASP A 900 -4.85 21.88 17.58
C ASP A 900 -5.27 21.12 16.31
N TYR A 901 -6.00 21.80 15.43
CA TYR A 901 -6.55 21.18 14.22
C TYR A 901 -5.45 20.88 13.19
N GLU A 902 -4.42 21.73 13.06
CA GLU A 902 -3.31 21.49 12.13
C GLU A 902 -2.51 20.25 12.55
N HIS A 903 -2.21 20.15 13.84
CA HIS A 903 -1.48 19.03 14.43
C HIS A 903 -2.29 17.72 14.31
N PHE A 904 -3.61 17.78 14.49
CA PHE A 904 -4.51 16.64 14.33
C PHE A 904 -4.56 16.11 12.89
N PHE A 905 -4.78 16.98 11.89
CA PHE A 905 -4.85 16.53 10.50
C PHE A 905 -3.50 16.04 9.98
N THR A 906 -2.39 16.63 10.44
CA THR A 906 -1.04 16.15 10.13
C THR A 906 -0.80 14.77 10.74
N PHE A 907 -1.20 14.54 12.00
CA PHE A 907 -1.16 13.24 12.65
C PHE A 907 -1.94 12.16 11.88
N ILE A 908 -3.20 12.44 11.51
CA ILE A 908 -4.03 11.51 10.73
C ILE A 908 -3.41 11.24 9.35
N SER A 909 -2.91 12.28 8.68
CA SER A 909 -2.26 12.16 7.37
C SER A 909 -1.04 11.25 7.41
N VAL A 910 -0.16 11.41 8.40
CA VAL A 910 1.01 10.56 8.60
C VAL A 910 0.61 9.11 8.84
N LEU A 911 -0.39 8.85 9.69
CA LEU A 911 -0.89 7.48 9.92
C LEU A 911 -1.44 6.83 8.65
N VAL A 912 -2.21 7.57 7.85
CA VAL A 912 -2.76 7.08 6.57
C VAL A 912 -1.63 6.80 5.59
N LEU A 913 -0.69 7.74 5.40
CA LEU A 913 0.43 7.58 4.47
C LEU A 913 1.34 6.41 4.86
N PHE A 914 1.63 6.26 6.15
CA PHE A 914 2.38 5.11 6.66
C PHE A 914 1.68 3.78 6.34
N ASN A 915 0.37 3.69 6.62
CA ASN A 915 -0.40 2.47 6.34
C ASN A 915 -0.48 2.16 4.84
N LEU A 916 -0.56 3.18 3.98
CA LEU A 916 -0.51 3.04 2.52
C LEU A 916 0.87 2.56 2.04
N ALA A 917 1.96 3.12 2.57
CA ALA A 917 3.31 2.71 2.23
C ALA A 917 3.59 1.26 2.65
N ALA A 918 3.22 0.90 3.87
CA ALA A 918 3.33 -0.47 4.38
C ALA A 918 2.51 -1.47 3.54
N ALA A 919 1.27 -1.11 3.18
CA ALA A 919 0.43 -1.94 2.32
C ALA A 919 1.00 -2.09 0.91
N ALA A 920 1.60 -1.04 0.32
CA ALA A 920 2.23 -1.10 -0.98
C ALA A 920 3.44 -2.05 -1.01
N ILE A 921 4.29 -2.03 0.04
CA ILE A 921 5.41 -2.96 0.21
C ILE A 921 4.90 -4.39 0.33
N CYS A 922 3.89 -4.62 1.17
CA CYS A 922 3.27 -5.94 1.34
C CYS A 922 2.65 -6.44 0.02
N LEU A 923 1.95 -5.59 -0.71
CA LEU A 923 1.36 -5.93 -2.00
C LEU A 923 2.44 -6.34 -3.02
N PHE A 924 3.55 -5.60 -3.09
CA PHE A 924 4.68 -5.94 -3.95
C PHE A 924 5.24 -7.34 -3.63
N ILE A 925 5.49 -7.63 -2.34
CA ILE A 925 5.98 -8.94 -1.89
C ILE A 925 4.97 -10.04 -2.25
N GLY A 926 3.67 -9.79 -2.06
CA GLY A 926 2.59 -10.75 -2.36
C GLY A 926 2.46 -11.08 -3.86
N ILE A 927 2.87 -10.18 -4.75
CA ILE A 927 2.89 -10.42 -6.20
C ILE A 927 4.16 -11.18 -6.62
N VAL A 928 5.31 -10.86 -6.02
CA VAL A 928 6.60 -11.50 -6.32
C VAL A 928 6.63 -12.95 -5.83
N CYS A 929 6.14 -13.19 -4.62
CA CYS A 929 6.11 -14.52 -4.01
C CYS A 929 4.91 -15.34 -4.50
N LYS A 930 5.15 -16.55 -5.03
CA LYS A 930 4.06 -17.44 -5.43
C LYS A 930 3.35 -18.08 -4.24
N ASP A 931 4.11 -18.42 -3.20
CA ASP A 931 3.62 -19.09 -2.01
C ASP A 931 3.25 -18.07 -0.94
N GLY A 932 2.04 -18.17 -0.40
CA GLY A 932 1.53 -17.24 0.61
C GLY A 932 2.25 -17.34 1.95
N GLY A 933 2.72 -18.53 2.34
CA GLY A 933 3.49 -18.73 3.57
C GLY A 933 4.85 -18.04 3.50
N VAL A 934 5.55 -18.19 2.38
CA VAL A 934 6.82 -17.51 2.10
C VAL A 934 6.62 -15.98 2.05
N ALA A 935 5.56 -15.51 1.40
CA ALA A 935 5.23 -14.09 1.34
C ALA A 935 5.02 -13.48 2.74
N ASN A 936 4.29 -14.19 3.62
CA ASN A 936 4.07 -13.75 5.00
C ASN A 936 5.34 -13.71 5.85
N LEU A 937 6.22 -14.69 5.68
CA LEU A 937 7.52 -14.71 6.36
C LEU A 937 8.38 -13.51 5.94
N ILE A 938 8.52 -13.28 4.63
CA ILE A 938 9.31 -12.17 4.08
C ILE A 938 8.70 -10.83 4.48
N GLY A 939 7.38 -10.65 4.35
CA GLY A 939 6.68 -9.43 4.76
C GLY A 939 6.87 -9.12 6.23
N SER A 940 6.73 -10.13 7.11
CA SER A 940 6.93 -9.96 8.56
C SER A 940 8.37 -9.56 8.89
N LEU A 941 9.36 -10.16 8.22
CA LEU A 941 10.78 -9.81 8.41
C LEU A 941 11.07 -8.38 7.95
N VAL A 942 10.57 -7.99 6.77
CA VAL A 942 10.74 -6.62 6.25
C VAL A 942 10.14 -5.60 7.21
N MET A 943 8.94 -5.85 7.74
CA MET A 943 8.31 -4.95 8.71
C MET A 943 9.07 -4.90 10.04
N LEU A 944 9.56 -6.03 10.55
CA LEU A 944 10.36 -6.09 11.78
C LEU A 944 11.70 -5.35 11.64
N PHE A 945 12.42 -5.55 10.53
CA PHE A 945 13.66 -4.83 10.26
C PHE A 945 13.41 -3.33 10.09
N SER A 946 12.34 -2.96 9.39
CA SER A 946 11.95 -1.55 9.24
C SER A 946 11.66 -0.91 10.61
N LEU A 947 10.95 -1.61 11.50
CA LEU A 947 10.68 -1.15 12.87
C LEU A 947 11.95 -0.97 13.72
N LEU A 948 12.96 -1.83 13.57
CA LEU A 948 14.23 -1.74 14.30
C LEU A 948 14.94 -0.39 14.05
N PHE A 949 14.85 0.13 12.82
CA PHE A 949 15.47 1.39 12.40
C PHE A 949 14.55 2.62 12.56
N ALA A 950 13.44 2.54 13.31
CA ALA A 950 12.51 3.65 13.47
C ALA A 950 13.10 4.90 14.18
N GLY A 951 14.22 4.76 14.89
CA GLY A 951 14.90 5.84 15.63
C GLY A 951 14.74 5.78 17.16
N LEU A 952 13.82 4.95 17.67
CA LEU A 952 13.64 4.73 19.13
C LEU A 952 14.55 3.63 19.70
N LEU A 953 14.60 2.46 19.02
CA LEU A 953 15.37 1.30 19.50
C LEU A 953 16.87 1.42 19.24
N LEU A 954 17.24 2.12 18.18
CA LEU A 954 18.61 2.43 17.80
C LEU A 954 18.71 3.94 17.60
N ASN A 955 19.55 4.59 18.41
CA ASN A 955 19.82 6.02 18.28
C ASN A 955 20.61 6.29 16.99
N HIS A 956 20.14 7.25 16.17
CA HIS A 956 20.74 7.62 14.87
C HIS A 956 22.25 7.86 14.96
N ASN A 957 22.70 8.61 15.97
CA ASN A 957 24.10 9.01 16.13
C ASN A 957 25.03 7.85 16.54
N LYS A 958 24.48 6.69 16.88
CA LYS A 958 25.23 5.50 17.28
C LYS A 958 25.21 4.39 16.23
N ILE A 959 24.50 4.58 15.11
CA ILE A 959 24.48 3.61 14.01
C ILE A 959 25.84 3.66 13.28
N PRO A 960 26.50 2.51 13.02
CA PRO A 960 27.73 2.48 12.24
C PRO A 960 27.53 3.15 10.86
N PRO A 961 28.48 3.96 10.35
CA PRO A 961 28.33 4.69 9.09
C PRO A 961 27.95 3.80 7.89
N THR A 962 28.38 2.54 7.89
CA THR A 962 28.07 1.55 6.86
C THR A 962 26.62 1.07 6.86
N ALA A 963 25.88 1.25 7.97
CA ALA A 963 24.51 0.80 8.16
C ALA A 963 23.48 1.94 8.16
N VAL A 964 23.90 3.22 8.16
CA VAL A 964 22.99 4.38 8.22
C VAL A 964 21.99 4.40 7.06
N TRP A 965 22.38 3.94 5.86
CA TRP A 965 21.48 3.89 4.70
C TRP A 965 20.26 2.96 4.92
N LEU A 966 20.33 1.98 5.82
CA LEU A 966 19.19 1.11 6.15
C LEU A 966 18.05 1.87 6.82
N GLN A 967 18.39 2.95 7.54
CA GLN A 967 17.40 3.83 8.14
C GLN A 967 16.59 4.57 7.08
N TRP A 968 17.20 4.95 5.96
CA TRP A 968 16.49 5.59 4.83
C TRP A 968 15.54 4.64 4.10
N LEU A 969 15.69 3.33 4.29
CA LEU A 969 14.76 2.33 3.77
C LEU A 969 13.58 2.07 4.72
N SER A 970 13.67 2.53 5.97
CA SER A 970 12.63 2.33 6.97
C SER A 970 11.47 3.32 6.82
N ILE A 971 10.30 2.82 6.45
CA ILE A 971 9.05 3.59 6.51
C ILE A 971 8.65 3.96 7.94
N PHE A 972 9.10 3.20 8.94
CA PHE A 972 8.83 3.51 10.34
C PHE A 972 9.61 4.72 10.80
N HIS A 973 10.84 4.92 10.30
CA HIS A 973 11.65 6.09 10.65
C HIS A 973 10.96 7.38 10.24
N TYR A 974 10.58 7.51 8.96
CA TYR A 974 9.88 8.70 8.45
C TYR A 974 8.55 8.95 9.18
N ALA A 975 7.77 7.89 9.44
CA ALA A 975 6.50 8.04 10.15
C ALA A 975 6.70 8.44 11.62
N PHE A 976 7.68 7.84 12.30
CA PHE A 976 7.95 8.11 13.70
C PHE A 976 8.51 9.51 13.91
N GLU A 977 9.48 9.93 13.09
CA GLU A 977 10.06 11.27 13.12
C GLU A 977 9.02 12.35 12.81
N ALA A 978 8.18 12.14 11.78
CA ALA A 978 7.08 13.05 11.47
C ALA A 978 6.08 13.19 12.64
N LEU A 979 5.67 12.08 13.28
CA LEU A 979 4.73 12.13 14.41
C LEU A 979 5.32 12.84 15.63
N ILE A 980 6.57 12.55 15.99
CA ILE A 980 7.19 13.15 17.19
C ILE A 980 7.55 14.62 16.98
N VAL A 981 8.00 15.00 15.78
CA VAL A 981 8.28 16.41 15.45
C VAL A 981 6.97 17.21 15.42
N ASN A 982 5.89 16.65 14.87
CA ASN A 982 4.57 17.28 14.89
C ASN A 982 4.09 17.56 16.33
N GLU A 983 4.29 16.63 17.26
CA GLU A 983 3.80 16.77 18.64
C GLU A 983 4.72 17.63 19.53
N VAL A 984 6.04 17.42 19.48
CA VAL A 984 6.95 17.89 20.54
C VAL A 984 7.72 19.16 20.18
N ARG A 985 7.80 19.53 18.89
CA ARG A 985 8.64 20.65 18.42
C ARG A 985 8.41 21.96 19.16
N TYR A 986 7.16 22.27 19.52
CA TYR A 986 6.75 23.51 20.18
C TYR A 986 6.41 23.32 21.67
N LEU A 987 6.58 22.12 22.22
CA LEU A 987 6.37 21.86 23.65
C LEU A 987 7.60 22.27 24.46
N THR A 988 7.38 22.68 25.70
CA THR A 988 8.45 22.86 26.70
C THR A 988 8.17 21.90 27.84
N LEU A 989 9.11 21.00 28.11
CA LEU A 989 8.96 19.94 29.09
C LEU A 989 9.55 20.37 30.42
N THR A 990 8.85 20.12 31.53
CA THR A 990 9.33 20.44 32.88
C THR A 990 9.96 19.21 33.53
N ASP A 991 11.19 19.33 34.00
CA ASP A 991 11.87 18.33 34.82
C ASP A 991 11.97 18.81 36.26
N GLN A 992 11.37 18.06 37.20
CA GLN A 992 11.50 18.33 38.62
C GLN A 992 12.74 17.64 39.17
N LYS A 993 13.87 18.36 39.21
CA LYS A 993 15.12 17.81 39.72
C LYS A 993 15.61 18.62 40.90
N TYR A 994 15.83 17.95 42.04
CA TYR A 994 16.28 18.58 43.30
C TYR A 994 15.36 19.68 43.86
N GLY A 995 14.06 19.61 43.56
CA GLY A 995 13.09 20.62 44.01
C GLY A 995 13.09 21.92 43.19
N LEU A 996 13.75 21.92 42.02
CA LEU A 996 13.72 23.00 41.03
C LEU A 996 13.01 22.50 39.76
N ASP A 997 12.13 23.34 39.20
CA ASP A 997 11.46 23.08 37.93
C ASP A 997 12.34 23.60 36.78
N ILE A 998 13.06 22.69 36.12
CA ILE A 998 13.87 23.01 34.95
C ILE A 998 13.00 22.83 33.71
N SER A 999 12.72 23.91 32.99
CA SER A 999 12.01 23.83 31.71
C SER A 999 13.01 23.65 30.56
N VAL A 1000 12.81 22.62 29.75
CA VAL A 1000 13.64 22.31 28.58
C VAL A 1000 12.78 22.37 27.31
N PRO A 1001 13.18 23.12 26.27
CA PRO A 1001 12.44 23.13 25.02
C PRO A 1001 12.49 21.75 24.34
N GLY A 1002 11.35 21.28 23.86
CA GLY A 1002 11.19 19.98 23.21
C GLY A 1002 12.07 19.82 21.97
N SER A 1003 12.33 20.92 21.25
CA SER A 1003 13.25 20.96 20.10
C SER A 1003 14.71 20.61 20.47
N ALA A 1004 15.15 20.93 21.68
CA ALA A 1004 16.49 20.53 22.17
C ALA A 1004 16.54 19.04 22.53
N ILE A 1005 15.45 18.52 23.09
CA ILE A 1005 15.32 17.08 23.41
C ILE A 1005 15.29 16.27 22.11
N LEU A 1006 14.48 16.66 21.12
CA LEU A 1006 14.44 16.02 19.80
C LEU A 1006 15.82 15.93 19.16
N SER A 1007 16.57 17.04 19.15
CA SER A 1007 17.94 17.07 18.63
C SER A 1007 18.89 16.15 19.41
N SER A 1008 18.76 16.06 20.73
CA SER A 1008 19.56 15.14 21.55
C SER A 1008 19.28 13.66 21.25
N PHE A 1009 18.06 13.32 20.85
CA PHE A 1009 17.70 11.97 20.40
C PHE A 1009 18.07 11.70 18.93
N GLY A 1010 18.55 12.70 18.21
CA GLY A 1010 18.99 12.60 16.81
C GLY A 1010 17.87 12.79 15.80
N PHE A 1011 16.76 13.42 16.18
CA PHE A 1011 15.68 13.82 15.27
C PHE A 1011 15.92 15.22 14.71
N ASP A 1012 15.53 15.44 13.46
CA ASP A 1012 15.62 16.75 12.80
C ASP A 1012 14.31 17.53 12.97
N ASN A 1013 14.40 18.70 13.62
CA ASN A 1013 13.27 19.60 13.87
C ASN A 1013 12.61 20.11 12.56
N GLY A 1014 13.34 20.11 11.44
CA GLY A 1014 12.86 20.50 10.11
C GLY A 1014 12.29 19.37 9.25
N ALA A 1015 12.33 18.11 9.71
CA ALA A 1015 12.06 16.94 8.86
C ALA A 1015 10.59 16.62 8.61
N LEU A 1016 9.64 17.26 9.30
CA LEU A 1016 8.19 16.96 9.22
C LEU A 1016 7.66 16.78 7.78
N TRP A 1017 7.78 17.80 6.94
CA TRP A 1017 7.29 17.76 5.56
C TRP A 1017 8.16 16.91 4.61
N PRO A 1018 9.51 16.95 4.71
CA PRO A 1018 10.37 15.97 4.04
C PRO A 1018 9.96 14.51 4.27
N ASP A 1019 9.63 14.13 5.50
CA ASP A 1019 9.27 12.76 5.88
C ASP A 1019 7.90 12.36 5.38
N VAL A 1020 6.90 13.26 5.53
CA VAL A 1020 5.56 13.08 4.96
C VAL A 1020 5.64 12.89 3.44
N ARG A 1021 6.46 13.69 2.75
CA ARG A 1021 6.70 13.55 1.31
C ARG A 1021 7.37 12.22 0.97
N ASN A 1022 8.41 11.83 1.72
CA ASN A 1022 9.14 10.58 1.49
C ASN A 1022 8.23 9.36 1.69
N LEU A 1023 7.36 9.35 2.70
CA LEU A 1023 6.34 8.30 2.89
C LEU A 1023 5.40 8.19 1.68
N GLY A 1024 4.93 9.32 1.16
CA GLY A 1024 4.10 9.35 -0.06
C GLY A 1024 4.85 8.79 -1.27
N ILE A 1025 6.12 9.17 -1.46
CA ILE A 1025 6.98 8.64 -2.53
C ILE A 1025 7.15 7.13 -2.39
N PHE A 1026 7.44 6.62 -1.19
CA PHE A 1026 7.54 5.19 -0.92
C PHE A 1026 6.28 4.43 -1.34
N GLY A 1027 5.10 4.92 -0.95
CA GLY A 1027 3.82 4.32 -1.33
C GLY A 1027 3.63 4.26 -2.86
N VAL A 1028 3.90 5.36 -3.56
CA VAL A 1028 3.75 5.43 -5.03
C VAL A 1028 4.76 4.53 -5.75
N VAL A 1029 6.04 4.57 -5.33
CA VAL A 1029 7.11 3.76 -5.94
C VAL A 1029 6.80 2.27 -5.81
N PHE A 1030 6.40 1.80 -4.62
CA PHE A 1030 6.09 0.38 -4.42
C PHE A 1030 4.81 -0.05 -5.16
N ILE A 1031 3.82 0.84 -5.36
CA ILE A 1031 2.66 0.53 -6.22
C ILE A 1031 3.09 0.37 -7.68
N ILE A 1032 3.98 1.24 -8.18
CA ILE A 1032 4.52 1.13 -9.55
C ILE A 1032 5.35 -0.15 -9.69
N LEU A 1033 6.19 -0.47 -8.70
CA LEU A 1033 6.96 -1.71 -8.68
C LEU A 1033 6.06 -2.94 -8.60
N ALA A 1034 4.96 -2.90 -7.83
CA ALA A 1034 3.96 -3.95 -7.76
C ALA A 1034 3.30 -4.18 -9.13
N TYR A 1035 2.94 -3.10 -9.84
CA TYR A 1035 2.44 -3.20 -11.21
C TYR A 1035 3.49 -3.77 -12.17
N GLY A 1036 4.73 -3.28 -12.10
CA GLY A 1036 5.85 -3.77 -12.91
C GLY A 1036 6.13 -5.25 -12.67
N ALA A 1037 6.15 -5.70 -11.41
CA ALA A 1037 6.31 -7.09 -11.03
C ALA A 1037 5.17 -7.97 -11.55
N MET A 1038 3.91 -7.49 -11.46
CA MET A 1038 2.77 -8.17 -12.08
C MET A 1038 2.96 -8.28 -13.60
N HIS A 1039 3.34 -7.17 -14.25
CA HIS A 1039 3.51 -7.11 -15.69
C HIS A 1039 4.71 -7.94 -16.19
N ILE A 1040 5.75 -8.18 -15.40
CA ILE A 1040 6.89 -8.99 -15.83
C ILE A 1040 6.65 -10.47 -15.45
N LEU A 1041 6.46 -10.75 -14.15
CA LEU A 1041 6.45 -12.11 -13.63
C LEU A 1041 5.22 -12.93 -14.04
N LEU A 1042 4.09 -12.27 -14.33
CA LEU A 1042 2.85 -12.95 -14.72
C LEU A 1042 2.59 -12.86 -16.24
N VAL A 1043 3.34 -12.05 -16.98
CA VAL A 1043 3.22 -11.96 -18.45
C VAL A 1043 4.20 -12.91 -19.13
N GLU A 1044 5.41 -13.11 -18.59
CA GLU A 1044 6.46 -13.93 -19.21
C GLU A 1044 6.40 -15.43 -18.89
N LYS A 1045 5.42 -15.88 -18.08
CA LYS A 1045 5.21 -17.31 -17.79
C LYS A 1045 4.21 -18.01 -18.72
N ARG A 1046 4.06 -17.52 -19.94
CA ARG A 1046 3.54 -18.35 -21.05
C ARG A 1046 4.68 -19.15 -21.69
#